data_AF-A0A5Q4EZI1-F1
#
_entry.id   AF-A0A5Q4EZI1-F1
#
_cell.length_a   1.000
_cell.length_b   1.000
_cell.length_c   1.000
_cell.angle_alpha   90.00
_cell.angle_beta   90.00
_cell.angle_gamma   90.00
#
_symmetry.space_group_name_H-M   'P 1'
#
loop_
_entity.id
_entity.type
_entity.pdbx_description
1 polymer ?
#
loop_
_entity_poly.entity_id
_entity_poly.type
_entity_poly.pdbx_seq_one_letter_code
_entity_poly.pdbx_strand_id
1 'polypeptide(L)'
;MTGSQDTGGDRRRTSRGRLAGKIALVTGAGGNIGRVVCERFLKEGATVVMTGRTREKLEALRSDLRERLRVPAARMPVLVIDGAEPGQVRVGIEDIIATHGRIDVLVNNAGSAGPKCRLADLPITAEDLQALKAAGVEEHETVPMAARNLLGIAWNFVRAAAPHLPPGASVINVSTIFSRTQYYGRAAYVVPKAALNTFSRQLALELGPKGIRVNTVFPGPIASERIRTVFAAMDTLRSQPQGTTADEFLGLMTLARPQQGGAPPAYGFPTIDDVANTLVFLASDESAAMNGHNIEVTHGMQVRQESRSTAISRPELRTVDGGGVRILLAAGDQVSDALTVARVQADCGAEVLLGLGSEESVRAASEALEDTGRDQRIRTVLLDRTRPETVSAVFEALCDAEQALHGAIIMPAYGAWRFRGTLVGDSDADVAAFLDGELVGSLVIARELTRFWKRIEGSLRLAPSVVFVSNGDDGHGNVYADILRAATEELCRVWRNETQVQEHAGERRFQEWSNQVIRWPNREGEEVPFAAGQAARLLFTRRRIRQVNLYLPASIAEATGSRRAIFGWMESLMGLHLGKVALITGGSAGIGGQLGRLLAIGGARVMLVARRADQLAEMRASIVRELEDIGYYAAEERVQVMADIDVADEAALARSVTETMAKFGRLDYLINNAGIAGAEQMVVDMEVDDWRNTLNANLVSNFSLIEKVVPIMKAQGSGYILNVSSYFGGEKYIAVPYPNRADYAVSKAGQRALTENLARFVGPEIQINAIAPGPVDGDRLRGTGGKPGLFERRGRLILENRRLNALYAAVIEALKAGHDIDAILQILASNDAAAIASEERAAPQLRAFAERVRNKGLELQEAASSGRFLMNRPIAQRLIGRLRLGGRFLAESQSAAYGDDWLAALPAPPEPFVAQSDVLKAAEKIRTGVLEILHLNNMPSELEVALATVYFLADRAVSGETFHPSGGLHQERTITERELFGRAKPERVSQMEGQTIWLIGEYLTANLARAARLALEHSRVGRIMLLTQTPAAASQVRELLQIVPGVERIHPICVGDDLEAGMDEALRVGGTPAAVVSTPFMPLPKALFAHENEAGLDAAGFAGLVEAHLTHHFRVARKVSLLDGVRLVLVTPDVPVHPTHAEFALANFIKTTLHALTATLGVENERLVHGTPVNQVNLTRRVRSEEPRDLGEQAEEQERFAHAVLLASAPIAGHKDSRYRARIYRGLAITV
;
A
#
# COMPACT_ATOMS: atom_id res chain seq x y z
N MET A 1 -58.94 4.84 -30.56
CA MET A 1 -59.78 5.91 -31.14
C MET A 1 -58.82 6.86 -31.86
N THR A 2 -58.53 6.58 -33.13
CA THR A 2 -58.97 7.38 -34.31
C THR A 2 -58.41 8.80 -34.24
N GLY A 3 -57.26 9.11 -34.85
CA GLY A 3 -57.12 9.55 -36.26
C GLY A 3 -57.39 11.06 -36.34
N SER A 4 -56.55 11.95 -36.88
CA SER A 4 -55.73 11.91 -38.09
C SER A 4 -54.64 12.99 -38.04
N GLN A 5 -53.47 12.69 -38.63
CA GLN A 5 -52.55 13.70 -39.14
C GLN A 5 -53.19 14.41 -40.34
N ASP A 6 -53.05 15.74 -40.45
CA ASP A 6 -52.66 16.31 -41.73
C ASP A 6 -51.77 17.56 -41.58
N THR A 7 -50.78 17.57 -42.45
CA THR A 7 -49.67 18.49 -42.64
C THR A 7 -50.09 19.78 -43.33
N GLY A 8 -49.57 20.91 -42.86
CA GLY A 8 -49.67 22.19 -43.57
C GLY A 8 -48.81 23.25 -42.90
N GLY A 9 -47.53 23.29 -43.27
CA GLY A 9 -46.56 24.20 -42.68
C GLY A 9 -46.87 25.66 -43.00
N ASP A 10 -47.22 26.44 -41.97
CA ASP A 10 -47.21 27.89 -42.03
C ASP A 10 -45.80 28.41 -41.70
N ARG A 11 -44.96 28.54 -42.73
CA ARG A 11 -43.69 29.29 -42.70
C ARG A 11 -43.96 30.81 -42.65
N ARG A 12 -44.69 31.28 -41.63
CA ARG A 12 -44.81 32.70 -41.27
C ARG A 12 -44.21 32.96 -39.88
N ARG A 13 -42.88 32.90 -39.81
CA ARG A 13 -42.09 33.51 -38.73
C ARG A 13 -40.77 34.06 -39.28
N THR A 14 -40.85 34.91 -40.30
CA THR A 14 -39.75 35.81 -40.68
C THR A 14 -40.19 37.23 -40.36
N SER A 15 -39.51 37.90 -39.40
CA SER A 15 -39.12 39.33 -39.49
C SER A 15 -38.62 40.00 -38.19
N ARG A 16 -38.27 39.30 -37.10
CA ARG A 16 -37.55 39.95 -35.98
C ARG A 16 -36.29 39.16 -35.66
N GLY A 17 -35.12 39.80 -35.83
CA GLY A 17 -33.81 39.20 -35.52
C GLY A 17 -33.70 38.81 -34.04
N ARG A 18 -32.72 37.96 -33.71
CA ARG A 18 -32.59 37.33 -32.38
C ARG A 18 -32.36 38.32 -31.23
N LEU A 19 -31.96 39.55 -31.55
CA LEU A 19 -31.71 40.64 -30.61
C LEU A 19 -32.63 41.84 -30.85
N ALA A 20 -33.75 41.64 -31.57
CA ALA A 20 -34.69 42.71 -31.88
C ALA A 20 -35.19 43.41 -30.63
N GLY A 21 -34.99 44.73 -30.57
CA GLY A 21 -35.46 45.58 -29.46
C GLY A 21 -34.51 45.65 -28.27
N LYS A 22 -33.37 44.95 -28.29
CA LYS A 22 -32.35 45.04 -27.23
C LYS A 22 -31.41 46.23 -27.44
N ILE A 23 -31.08 46.92 -26.34
CA ILE A 23 -30.01 47.93 -26.27
C ILE A 23 -28.74 47.25 -25.77
N ALA A 24 -27.74 47.12 -26.64
CA ALA A 24 -26.48 46.45 -26.34
C ALA A 24 -25.32 47.44 -26.25
N LEU A 25 -24.64 47.49 -25.11
CA LEU A 25 -23.40 48.22 -24.93
C LEU A 25 -22.20 47.30 -25.18
N VAL A 26 -21.39 47.61 -26.20
CA VAL A 26 -20.21 46.80 -26.57
C VAL A 26 -18.94 47.60 -26.32
N THR A 27 -18.16 47.16 -25.33
CA THR A 27 -16.88 47.81 -25.00
C THR A 27 -15.76 47.35 -25.92
N GLY A 28 -14.88 48.29 -26.30
CA GLY A 28 -13.80 48.00 -27.26
C GLY A 28 -14.33 47.73 -28.67
N ALA A 29 -15.41 48.41 -29.07
CA ALA A 29 -16.11 48.17 -30.34
C ALA A 29 -15.21 48.34 -31.56
N GLY A 30 -14.23 49.24 -31.51
CA GLY A 30 -13.25 49.47 -32.59
C GLY A 30 -12.18 48.38 -32.75
N GLY A 31 -12.17 47.33 -31.92
CA GLY A 31 -11.23 46.21 -32.03
C GLY A 31 -11.67 45.11 -33.00
N ASN A 32 -10.79 44.14 -33.28
CA ASN A 32 -11.06 43.06 -34.25
C ASN A 32 -12.33 42.25 -33.92
N ILE A 33 -12.49 41.81 -32.67
CA ILE A 33 -13.70 41.09 -32.23
C ILE A 33 -14.87 42.07 -32.14
N GLY A 34 -14.66 43.24 -31.53
CA GLY A 34 -15.69 44.26 -31.31
C GLY A 34 -16.43 44.68 -32.58
N ARG A 35 -15.72 44.90 -33.69
CA ARG A 35 -16.30 45.28 -34.99
C ARG A 35 -17.27 44.23 -35.50
N VAL A 36 -16.85 42.96 -35.49
CA VAL A 36 -17.69 41.84 -35.97
C VAL A 36 -18.88 41.62 -35.05
N VAL A 37 -18.71 41.76 -33.74
CA VAL A 37 -19.81 41.69 -32.77
C VAL A 37 -20.84 42.79 -33.02
N CYS A 38 -20.41 44.04 -33.22
CA CYS A 38 -21.30 45.14 -33.56
C CYS A 38 -22.06 44.87 -34.87
N GLU A 39 -21.37 44.41 -35.91
CA GLU A 39 -21.98 44.02 -37.18
C GLU A 39 -23.07 42.95 -36.99
N ARG A 40 -22.76 41.88 -36.25
CA ARG A 40 -23.68 40.77 -36.00
C ARG A 40 -24.88 41.20 -35.15
N PHE A 41 -24.65 42.00 -34.12
CA PHE A 41 -25.73 42.48 -33.23
C PHE A 41 -26.70 43.39 -33.97
N LEU A 42 -26.20 44.26 -34.86
CA LEU A 42 -27.04 45.13 -35.69
C LEU A 42 -27.87 44.33 -36.70
N LYS A 43 -27.27 43.32 -37.35
CA LYS A 43 -27.97 42.37 -38.25
C LYS A 43 -29.09 41.62 -37.52
N GLU A 44 -28.87 41.29 -36.26
CA GLU A 44 -29.85 40.59 -35.41
C GLU A 44 -30.88 41.52 -34.75
N GLY A 45 -30.86 42.82 -35.05
CA GLY A 45 -31.93 43.73 -34.63
C GLY A 45 -31.68 44.56 -33.36
N ALA A 46 -30.48 44.50 -32.78
CA ALA A 46 -30.13 45.31 -31.60
C ALA A 46 -29.84 46.77 -31.95
N THR A 47 -30.05 47.68 -31.00
CA THR A 47 -29.38 48.99 -30.99
C THR A 47 -28.03 48.81 -30.30
N VAL A 48 -26.93 49.15 -30.96
CA VAL A 48 -25.58 48.90 -30.44
C VAL A 48 -24.89 50.20 -30.09
N VAL A 49 -24.68 50.42 -28.79
CA VAL A 49 -23.83 51.49 -28.27
C VAL A 49 -22.38 51.04 -28.37
N MET A 50 -21.64 51.66 -29.28
CA MET A 50 -20.23 51.36 -29.55
C MET A 50 -19.34 52.25 -28.68
N THR A 51 -18.58 51.65 -27.77
CA THR A 51 -17.68 52.41 -26.88
C THR A 51 -16.20 52.06 -27.02
N GLY A 52 -15.35 53.06 -26.80
CA GLY A 52 -13.89 52.99 -26.87
C GLY A 52 -13.23 54.37 -26.76
N ARG A 53 -11.89 54.39 -26.62
CA ARG A 53 -11.12 55.61 -26.35
C ARG A 53 -10.92 56.53 -27.56
N THR A 54 -10.96 55.98 -28.77
CA THR A 54 -10.59 56.71 -30.00
C THR A 54 -11.82 57.01 -30.83
N ARG A 55 -12.23 58.28 -30.86
CA ARG A 55 -13.41 58.74 -31.61
C ARG A 55 -13.32 58.38 -33.09
N GLU A 56 -12.17 58.64 -33.71
CA GLU A 56 -11.94 58.41 -35.14
C GLU A 56 -12.17 56.95 -35.53
N LYS A 57 -11.70 56.01 -34.70
CA LYS A 57 -11.90 54.56 -34.94
C LYS A 57 -13.36 54.15 -34.84
N LEU A 58 -14.08 54.68 -33.86
CA LEU A 58 -15.51 54.36 -33.67
C LEU A 58 -16.38 54.98 -34.77
N GLU A 59 -16.05 56.18 -35.20
CA GLU A 59 -16.76 56.87 -36.29
C GLU A 59 -16.49 56.24 -37.65
N ALA A 60 -15.25 55.79 -37.90
CA ALA A 60 -14.91 55.02 -39.08
C ALA A 60 -15.70 53.69 -39.11
N LEU A 61 -15.76 52.98 -37.98
CA LEU A 61 -16.57 51.76 -37.84
C LEU A 61 -18.06 52.05 -38.08
N ARG A 62 -18.60 53.12 -37.48
CA ARG A 62 -20.00 53.52 -37.64
C ARG A 62 -20.33 53.79 -39.11
N SER A 63 -19.44 54.48 -39.82
CA SER A 63 -19.62 54.82 -41.24
C SER A 63 -19.61 53.58 -42.13
N ASP A 64 -18.63 52.69 -41.95
CA ASP A 64 -18.53 51.42 -42.68
C ASP A 64 -19.73 50.50 -42.44
N LEU A 65 -20.16 50.34 -41.19
CA LEU A 65 -21.32 49.52 -40.86
C LEU A 65 -22.62 50.12 -41.41
N ARG A 66 -22.75 51.45 -41.42
CA ARG A 66 -23.91 52.15 -41.99
C ARG A 66 -24.01 51.90 -43.50
N GLU A 67 -22.89 51.97 -44.21
CA GLU A 67 -22.83 51.69 -45.64
C GLU A 67 -23.16 50.23 -45.96
N ARG A 68 -22.52 49.28 -45.26
CA ARG A 68 -22.68 47.84 -45.49
C ARG A 68 -24.06 47.31 -45.09
N LEU A 69 -24.59 47.74 -43.96
CA LEU A 69 -25.82 47.17 -43.37
C LEU A 69 -27.09 47.99 -43.64
N ARG A 70 -26.94 49.24 -44.12
CA ARG A 70 -28.04 50.19 -44.32
C ARG A 70 -28.92 50.40 -43.08
N VAL A 71 -28.32 50.34 -41.89
CA VAL A 71 -28.99 50.56 -40.60
C VAL A 71 -28.94 52.06 -40.24
N PRO A 72 -30.01 52.65 -39.67
CA PRO A 72 -30.01 54.07 -39.27
C PRO A 72 -28.96 54.38 -38.20
N ALA A 73 -28.34 55.56 -38.28
CA ALA A 73 -27.30 55.99 -37.33
C ALA A 73 -27.78 56.01 -35.86
N ALA A 74 -29.08 56.24 -35.64
CA ALA A 74 -29.71 56.20 -34.31
C ALA A 74 -29.64 54.82 -33.64
N ARG A 75 -29.44 53.72 -34.39
CA ARG A 75 -29.22 52.37 -33.85
C ARG A 75 -27.75 52.05 -33.58
N MET A 76 -26.85 52.99 -33.85
CA MET A 76 -25.39 52.83 -33.74
C MET A 76 -24.74 54.03 -33.01
N PRO A 77 -25.23 54.41 -31.80
CA PRO A 77 -24.64 55.50 -31.05
C PRO A 77 -23.17 55.21 -30.69
N VAL A 78 -22.35 56.25 -30.70
CA VAL A 78 -20.92 56.19 -30.38
C VAL A 78 -20.71 56.92 -29.07
N LEU A 79 -20.09 56.22 -28.11
CA LEU A 79 -19.73 56.75 -26.80
C LEU A 79 -18.21 56.70 -26.63
N VAL A 80 -17.57 57.88 -26.60
CA VAL A 80 -16.11 57.98 -26.47
C VAL A 80 -15.78 58.17 -24.99
N ILE A 81 -15.30 57.11 -24.35
CA ILE A 81 -14.92 57.13 -22.93
C ILE A 81 -13.69 56.25 -22.71
N ASP A 82 -12.89 56.60 -21.71
CA ASP A 82 -11.90 55.69 -21.14
C ASP A 82 -12.56 54.80 -20.09
N GLY A 83 -12.61 53.50 -20.36
CA GLY A 83 -13.16 52.51 -19.46
C GLY A 83 -12.38 52.36 -18.16
N ALA A 84 -11.11 52.76 -18.14
CA ALA A 84 -10.27 52.70 -16.94
C ALA A 84 -10.63 53.82 -15.94
N GLU A 85 -11.28 54.89 -16.40
CA GLU A 85 -11.66 56.06 -15.61
C GLU A 85 -13.12 55.93 -15.11
N PRO A 86 -13.37 55.56 -13.84
CA PRO A 86 -14.71 55.22 -13.35
C PRO A 86 -15.71 56.39 -13.46
N GLY A 87 -15.22 57.64 -13.31
CA GLY A 87 -16.05 58.84 -13.48
C GLY A 87 -16.61 58.99 -14.90
N GLN A 88 -15.79 58.75 -15.93
CA GLN A 88 -16.25 58.78 -17.33
C GLN A 88 -17.24 57.67 -17.63
N VAL A 89 -17.03 56.48 -17.04
CA VAL A 89 -17.95 55.35 -17.20
C VAL A 89 -19.31 55.65 -16.59
N ARG A 90 -19.39 56.24 -15.39
CA ARG A 90 -20.66 56.64 -14.76
C ARG A 90 -21.45 57.61 -15.63
N VAL A 91 -20.83 58.71 -16.06
CA VAL A 91 -21.46 59.71 -16.94
C VAL A 91 -21.90 59.07 -18.27
N GLY A 92 -21.05 58.23 -18.87
CA GLY A 92 -21.39 57.56 -20.11
C GLY A 92 -22.55 56.58 -19.99
N ILE A 93 -22.70 55.88 -18.86
CA ILE A 93 -23.88 55.04 -18.60
C ILE A 93 -25.13 55.92 -18.40
N GLU A 94 -25.04 57.00 -17.63
CA GLU A 94 -26.15 57.95 -17.44
C GLU A 94 -26.65 58.51 -18.77
N ASP A 95 -25.75 58.86 -19.69
CA ASP A 95 -26.09 59.32 -21.05
C ASP A 95 -26.84 58.25 -21.86
N ILE A 96 -26.42 56.98 -21.77
CA ILE A 96 -27.12 55.86 -22.42
C ILE A 96 -28.53 55.71 -21.84
N ILE A 97 -28.68 55.81 -20.52
CA ILE A 97 -29.97 55.68 -19.85
C ILE A 97 -30.88 56.86 -20.17
N ALA A 98 -30.36 58.09 -20.19
CA ALA A 98 -31.12 59.26 -20.62
C ALA A 98 -31.63 59.13 -22.07
N THR A 99 -30.84 58.52 -22.94
CA THR A 99 -31.17 58.39 -24.39
C THR A 99 -32.05 57.17 -24.70
N HIS A 100 -31.81 56.04 -24.05
CA HIS A 100 -32.39 54.73 -24.40
C HIS A 100 -33.20 54.07 -23.29
N GLY A 101 -33.17 54.62 -22.07
CA GLY A 101 -33.96 54.19 -20.91
C GLY A 101 -33.44 52.96 -20.17
N ARG A 102 -32.64 52.09 -20.80
CA ARG A 102 -32.11 50.85 -20.21
C ARG A 102 -30.91 50.30 -20.98
N ILE A 103 -30.24 49.30 -20.42
CA ILE A 103 -29.24 48.46 -21.09
C ILE A 103 -29.69 47.00 -20.97
N ASP A 104 -29.96 46.32 -22.09
CA ASP A 104 -30.40 44.93 -22.09
C ASP A 104 -29.21 43.95 -22.16
N VAL A 105 -28.10 44.38 -22.78
CA VAL A 105 -26.89 43.57 -22.95
C VAL A 105 -25.64 44.41 -22.70
N LEU A 106 -24.76 43.95 -21.82
CA LEU A 106 -23.42 44.53 -21.61
C LEU A 106 -22.36 43.53 -22.07
N VAL A 107 -21.60 43.87 -23.12
CA VAL A 107 -20.48 43.07 -23.60
C VAL A 107 -19.17 43.73 -23.18
N ASN A 108 -18.54 43.17 -22.14
CA ASN A 108 -17.22 43.57 -21.68
C ASN A 108 -16.14 42.89 -22.53
N ASN A 109 -15.91 43.47 -23.71
CA ASN A 109 -14.89 43.01 -24.68
C ASN A 109 -13.62 43.88 -24.65
N ALA A 110 -13.68 45.10 -24.13
CA ALA A 110 -12.52 45.96 -23.97
C ALA A 110 -11.42 45.27 -23.15
N GLY A 111 -10.18 45.44 -23.60
CA GLY A 111 -8.99 44.89 -22.98
C GLY A 111 -7.77 45.29 -23.79
N SER A 112 -6.65 45.51 -23.12
CA SER A 112 -5.39 45.79 -23.79
C SER A 112 -4.56 44.52 -24.03
N ALA A 113 -3.38 44.65 -24.63
CA ALA A 113 -2.47 43.51 -24.76
C ALA A 113 -1.63 43.31 -23.48
N GLY A 114 -1.49 44.37 -22.67
CA GLY A 114 -0.48 44.45 -21.61
C GLY A 114 0.96 44.40 -22.17
N PRO A 115 1.95 44.61 -21.29
CA PRO A 115 3.36 44.39 -21.60
C PRO A 115 3.63 42.98 -22.14
N LYS A 116 4.48 42.85 -23.18
CA LYS A 116 4.88 41.59 -23.80
C LYS A 116 6.35 41.28 -23.53
N CYS A 117 6.70 41.22 -22.26
CA CYS A 117 8.05 40.94 -21.79
C CYS A 117 8.04 39.87 -20.70
N ARG A 118 9.22 39.31 -20.41
CA ARG A 118 9.41 38.28 -19.38
C ARG A 118 9.08 38.87 -18.00
N LEU A 119 8.76 38.02 -17.03
CA LEU A 119 8.40 38.43 -15.68
C LEU A 119 9.42 39.39 -15.04
N ALA A 120 10.72 39.13 -15.26
CA ALA A 120 11.82 39.97 -14.76
C ALA A 120 11.89 41.37 -15.40
N ASP A 121 11.28 41.56 -16.57
CA ASP A 121 11.39 42.78 -17.37
C ASP A 121 10.10 43.61 -17.34
N LEU A 122 9.11 43.20 -16.54
CA LEU A 122 7.83 43.89 -16.45
C LEU A 122 7.98 45.36 -16.04
N PRO A 123 7.41 46.31 -16.80
CA PRO A 123 7.44 47.72 -16.45
C PRO A 123 6.40 48.04 -15.38
N ILE A 124 6.87 48.31 -14.17
CA ILE A 124 6.02 48.68 -13.04
C ILE A 124 5.86 50.20 -12.99
N THR A 125 6.95 50.95 -13.19
CA THR A 125 6.95 52.42 -13.16
C THR A 125 7.06 53.05 -14.57
N ALA A 126 6.92 54.37 -14.64
CA ALA A 126 7.12 55.11 -15.89
C ALA A 126 8.59 55.06 -16.34
N GLU A 127 9.53 55.05 -15.40
CA GLU A 127 10.96 54.91 -15.67
C GLU A 127 11.29 53.56 -16.29
N ASP A 128 10.67 52.45 -15.81
CA ASP A 128 10.84 51.14 -16.43
C ASP A 128 10.40 51.15 -17.91
N LEU A 129 9.29 51.82 -18.22
CA LEU A 129 8.78 51.93 -19.59
C LEU A 129 9.73 52.74 -20.48
N GLN A 130 10.33 53.81 -19.94
CA GLN A 130 11.35 54.59 -20.65
C GLN A 130 12.62 53.76 -20.89
N ALA A 131 13.03 52.93 -19.91
CA ALA A 131 14.18 52.05 -20.03
C ALA A 131 13.97 50.98 -21.11
N LEU A 132 12.79 50.35 -21.17
CA LEU A 132 12.44 49.42 -22.25
C LEU A 132 12.46 50.08 -23.63
N LYS A 133 11.90 51.30 -23.73
CA LYS A 133 11.93 52.08 -24.97
C LYS A 133 13.36 52.41 -25.41
N ALA A 134 14.24 52.78 -24.47
CA ALA A 134 15.66 53.03 -24.75
C ALA A 134 16.40 51.74 -25.19
N ALA A 135 15.98 50.57 -24.70
CA ALA A 135 16.48 49.26 -25.10
C ALA A 135 15.89 48.76 -26.44
N GLY A 136 15.10 49.58 -27.14
CA GLY A 136 14.49 49.21 -28.42
C GLY A 136 13.28 48.27 -28.31
N VAL A 137 12.74 48.08 -27.11
CA VAL A 137 11.53 47.27 -26.86
C VAL A 137 10.32 48.19 -26.92
N GLU A 138 9.45 48.00 -27.91
CA GLU A 138 8.22 48.79 -28.06
C GLU A 138 7.13 48.31 -27.09
N GLU A 139 7.07 48.95 -25.91
CA GLU A 139 5.99 48.80 -24.94
C GLU A 139 5.32 50.14 -24.64
N HIS A 140 4.03 50.10 -24.29
CA HIS A 140 3.20 51.30 -24.13
C HIS A 140 2.36 51.34 -22.85
N GLU A 141 2.41 50.29 -22.05
CA GLU A 141 1.62 50.16 -20.82
C GLU A 141 2.52 49.73 -19.67
N THR A 142 2.23 50.21 -18.47
CA THR A 142 2.76 49.62 -17.24
C THR A 142 1.86 48.49 -16.76
N VAL A 143 2.34 47.66 -15.83
CA VAL A 143 1.52 46.60 -15.21
C VAL A 143 0.26 47.16 -14.51
N PRO A 144 0.32 48.27 -13.72
CA PRO A 144 -0.89 48.91 -13.20
C PRO A 144 -1.89 49.34 -14.29
N MET A 145 -1.40 49.90 -15.41
CA MET A 145 -2.26 50.27 -16.53
C MET A 145 -2.93 49.03 -17.14
N ALA A 146 -2.19 47.95 -17.33
CA ALA A 146 -2.72 46.69 -17.86
C ALA A 146 -3.80 46.09 -16.94
N ALA A 147 -3.58 46.08 -15.62
CA ALA A 147 -4.56 45.60 -14.64
C ALA A 147 -5.88 46.39 -14.72
N ARG A 148 -5.80 47.73 -14.78
CA ARG A 148 -6.98 48.60 -14.97
C ARG A 148 -7.65 48.35 -16.33
N ASN A 149 -6.87 48.18 -17.40
CA ASN A 149 -7.39 47.95 -18.75
C ASN A 149 -8.02 46.56 -18.95
N LEU A 150 -7.62 45.54 -18.18
CA LEU A 150 -8.04 44.15 -18.39
C LEU A 150 -9.13 43.68 -17.42
N LEU A 151 -9.05 44.10 -16.15
CA LEU A 151 -10.04 43.80 -15.11
C LEU A 151 -10.84 45.05 -14.73
N GLY A 152 -10.15 46.17 -14.49
CA GLY A 152 -10.77 47.42 -14.03
C GLY A 152 -11.88 47.94 -14.96
N ILE A 153 -11.69 47.86 -16.29
CA ILE A 153 -12.72 48.26 -17.25
C ILE A 153 -14.01 47.46 -17.05
N ALA A 154 -13.92 46.12 -17.02
CA ALA A 154 -15.10 45.28 -16.84
C ALA A 154 -15.78 45.57 -15.48
N TRP A 155 -14.98 45.80 -14.44
CA TRP A 155 -15.47 46.17 -13.12
C TRP A 155 -16.23 47.50 -13.14
N ASN A 156 -15.64 48.54 -13.72
CA ASN A 156 -16.22 49.88 -13.88
C ASN A 156 -17.56 49.85 -14.63
N PHE A 157 -17.60 49.17 -15.78
CA PHE A 157 -18.81 49.10 -16.59
C PHE A 157 -19.92 48.31 -15.90
N VAL A 158 -19.62 47.16 -15.27
CA VAL A 158 -20.65 46.39 -14.57
C VAL A 158 -21.21 47.16 -13.39
N ARG A 159 -20.36 47.79 -12.55
CA ARG A 159 -20.85 48.53 -11.39
C ARG A 159 -21.73 49.72 -11.77
N ALA A 160 -21.35 50.45 -12.82
CA ALA A 160 -22.13 51.59 -13.30
C ALA A 160 -23.42 51.15 -14.01
N ALA A 161 -23.39 50.04 -14.77
CA ALA A 161 -24.56 49.57 -15.51
C ALA A 161 -25.57 48.79 -14.65
N ALA A 162 -25.12 48.08 -13.61
CA ALA A 162 -25.94 47.15 -12.83
C ALA A 162 -27.26 47.74 -12.28
N PRO A 163 -27.33 49.00 -11.80
CA PRO A 163 -28.60 49.62 -11.39
C PRO A 163 -29.63 49.77 -12.51
N HIS A 164 -29.19 49.71 -13.77
CA HIS A 164 -29.99 49.98 -14.96
C HIS A 164 -30.20 48.75 -15.86
N LEU A 165 -29.76 47.57 -15.42
CA LEU A 165 -30.00 46.30 -16.09
C LEU A 165 -31.36 45.73 -15.65
N PRO A 166 -32.34 45.57 -16.56
CA PRO A 166 -33.64 44.97 -16.21
C PRO A 166 -33.51 43.45 -15.98
N PRO A 167 -34.49 42.81 -15.31
CA PRO A 167 -34.60 41.36 -15.30
C PRO A 167 -34.61 40.79 -16.73
N GLY A 168 -33.79 39.75 -16.97
CA GLY A 168 -33.56 39.17 -18.29
C GLY A 168 -32.31 39.71 -19.02
N ALA A 169 -31.70 40.79 -18.52
CA ALA A 169 -30.47 41.34 -19.07
C ALA A 169 -29.30 40.34 -19.06
N SER A 170 -28.33 40.57 -19.94
CA SER A 170 -27.16 39.69 -20.11
C SER A 170 -25.86 40.50 -20.04
N VAL A 171 -25.00 40.17 -19.08
CA VAL A 171 -23.61 40.63 -18.98
C VAL A 171 -22.72 39.53 -19.54
N ILE A 172 -21.88 39.88 -20.51
CA ILE A 172 -20.99 38.93 -21.17
C ILE A 172 -19.56 39.45 -21.05
N ASN A 173 -18.76 38.74 -20.27
CA ASN A 173 -17.35 39.06 -20.07
C ASN A 173 -16.49 38.28 -21.07
N VAL A 174 -15.70 38.97 -21.90
CA VAL A 174 -14.80 38.32 -22.86
C VAL A 174 -13.41 38.19 -22.23
N SER A 175 -13.07 36.96 -21.87
CA SER A 175 -11.76 36.59 -21.35
C SER A 175 -10.88 36.02 -22.46
N THR A 176 -10.06 35.01 -22.17
CA THR A 176 -9.17 34.32 -23.10
C THR A 176 -8.78 32.96 -22.54
N ILE A 177 -8.68 31.93 -23.38
CA ILE A 177 -8.19 30.62 -22.92
C ILE A 177 -6.77 30.70 -22.36
N PHE A 178 -5.98 31.69 -22.79
CA PHE A 178 -4.61 31.87 -22.33
C PHE A 178 -4.51 32.16 -20.83
N SER A 179 -5.60 32.60 -20.18
CA SER A 179 -5.68 32.78 -18.72
C SER A 179 -5.66 31.47 -17.91
N ARG A 180 -5.55 30.31 -18.57
CA ARG A 180 -5.47 28.98 -17.97
C ARG A 180 -4.35 28.13 -18.57
N THR A 181 -3.47 28.70 -19.39
CA THR A 181 -2.42 27.98 -20.14
C THR A 181 -1.06 28.62 -19.91
N GLN A 182 0.01 27.89 -20.20
CA GLN A 182 1.35 28.48 -20.20
C GLN A 182 1.46 29.53 -21.33
N TYR A 183 1.65 30.81 -20.97
CA TYR A 183 1.72 31.91 -21.93
C TYR A 183 2.95 32.79 -21.67
N TYR A 184 4.10 32.30 -22.14
CA TYR A 184 5.43 32.88 -21.90
C TYR A 184 5.51 34.36 -22.28
N GLY A 185 6.06 35.19 -21.39
CA GLY A 185 6.29 36.63 -21.59
C GLY A 185 5.02 37.47 -21.51
N ARG A 186 3.94 36.95 -20.93
CA ARG A 186 2.60 37.58 -20.94
C ARG A 186 1.91 37.59 -19.58
N ALA A 187 2.66 37.52 -18.48
CA ALA A 187 2.14 37.55 -17.12
C ALA A 187 1.17 38.72 -16.88
N ALA A 188 1.55 39.94 -17.30
CA ALA A 188 0.73 41.15 -17.14
C ALA A 188 -0.60 41.14 -17.93
N TYR A 189 -0.77 40.20 -18.86
CA TYR A 189 -2.01 39.98 -19.59
C TYR A 189 -2.88 38.89 -18.96
N VAL A 190 -2.28 37.71 -18.69
CA VAL A 190 -3.04 36.54 -18.27
C VAL A 190 -3.44 36.58 -16.81
N VAL A 191 -2.66 37.21 -15.93
CA VAL A 191 -2.97 37.33 -14.50
C VAL A 191 -4.25 38.16 -14.27
N PRO A 192 -4.41 39.37 -14.85
CA PRO A 192 -5.68 40.10 -14.78
C PRO A 192 -6.85 39.39 -15.49
N LYS A 193 -6.60 38.67 -16.59
CA LYS A 193 -7.65 37.89 -17.27
C LYS A 193 -8.09 36.67 -16.48
N ALA A 194 -7.19 36.04 -15.71
CA ALA A 194 -7.54 34.98 -14.77
C ALA A 194 -8.40 35.52 -13.62
N ALA A 195 -8.07 36.69 -13.09
CA ALA A 195 -8.91 37.40 -12.13
C ALA A 195 -10.31 37.71 -12.69
N LEU A 196 -10.39 38.17 -13.95
CA LEU A 196 -11.66 38.45 -14.64
C LEU A 196 -12.57 37.21 -14.72
N ASN A 197 -12.01 36.01 -14.86
CA ASN A 197 -12.78 34.77 -14.94
C ASN A 197 -13.59 34.55 -13.66
N THR A 198 -12.92 34.63 -12.51
CA THR A 198 -13.56 34.44 -11.22
C THR A 198 -14.42 35.64 -10.86
N PHE A 199 -14.00 36.86 -11.18
CA PHE A 199 -14.82 38.07 -11.02
C PHE A 199 -16.18 37.92 -11.71
N SER A 200 -16.19 37.42 -12.94
CA SER A 200 -17.42 37.14 -13.70
C SER A 200 -18.31 36.09 -13.01
N ARG A 201 -17.71 35.03 -12.47
CA ARG A 201 -18.44 34.00 -11.70
C ARG A 201 -19.05 34.58 -10.43
N GLN A 202 -18.32 35.40 -9.69
CA GLN A 202 -18.79 36.03 -8.46
C GLN A 202 -19.90 37.06 -8.75
N LEU A 203 -19.77 37.83 -9.84
CA LEU A 203 -20.85 38.68 -10.34
C LEU A 203 -22.12 37.89 -10.71
N ALA A 204 -21.98 36.69 -11.27
CA ALA A 204 -23.14 35.83 -11.58
C ALA A 204 -23.91 35.42 -10.33
N LEU A 205 -23.21 35.21 -9.20
CA LEU A 205 -23.82 34.92 -7.91
C LEU A 205 -24.51 36.15 -7.32
N GLU A 206 -23.92 37.34 -7.50
CA GLU A 206 -24.44 38.60 -6.99
C GLU A 206 -25.66 39.11 -7.78
N LEU A 207 -25.60 39.05 -9.11
CA LEU A 207 -26.61 39.62 -10.02
C LEU A 207 -27.68 38.61 -10.45
N GLY A 208 -27.39 37.30 -10.35
CA GLY A 208 -28.33 36.23 -10.67
C GLY A 208 -29.68 36.33 -9.95
N PRO A 209 -29.71 36.59 -8.62
CA PRO A 209 -30.96 36.81 -7.89
C PRO A 209 -31.80 38.00 -8.38
N LYS A 210 -31.18 38.98 -9.07
CA LYS A 210 -31.87 40.12 -9.70
C LYS A 210 -32.42 39.78 -11.09
N GLY A 211 -32.27 38.53 -11.55
CA GLY A 211 -32.65 38.09 -12.89
C GLY A 211 -31.67 38.53 -13.99
N ILE A 212 -30.47 38.98 -13.64
CA ILE A 212 -29.44 39.41 -14.58
C ILE A 212 -28.43 38.27 -14.74
N ARG A 213 -28.20 37.85 -15.98
CA ARG A 213 -27.28 36.74 -16.28
C ARG A 213 -25.88 37.28 -16.49
N VAL A 214 -24.87 36.60 -15.96
CA VAL A 214 -23.46 36.92 -16.18
C VAL A 214 -22.75 35.67 -16.69
N ASN A 215 -22.17 35.73 -17.89
CA ASN A 215 -21.45 34.59 -18.49
C ASN A 215 -20.09 35.04 -19.05
N THR A 216 -19.15 34.09 -19.12
CA THR A 216 -17.77 34.36 -19.58
C THR A 216 -17.48 33.61 -20.87
N VAL A 217 -16.96 34.30 -21.88
CA VAL A 217 -16.48 33.68 -23.12
C VAL A 217 -14.97 33.60 -23.11
N PHE A 218 -14.43 32.43 -23.49
CA PHE A 218 -13.00 32.15 -23.61
C PHE A 218 -12.63 31.89 -25.06
N PRO A 219 -12.29 32.95 -25.83
CA PRO A 219 -11.70 32.79 -27.14
C PRO A 219 -10.36 32.04 -27.06
N GLY A 220 -10.18 31.06 -27.95
CA GLY A 220 -8.89 30.44 -28.26
C GLY A 220 -7.93 31.41 -28.97
N PRO A 221 -6.79 30.91 -29.48
CA PRO A 221 -6.03 31.65 -30.48
C PRO A 221 -6.94 31.93 -31.68
N ILE A 222 -7.18 33.20 -32.04
CA ILE A 222 -8.11 33.53 -33.12
C ILE A 222 -7.36 33.68 -34.44
N ALA A 223 -7.79 32.93 -35.46
CA ALA A 223 -7.23 32.92 -36.80
C ALA A 223 -7.13 34.34 -37.38
N SER A 224 -5.92 34.87 -37.44
CA SER A 224 -5.62 36.22 -37.91
C SER A 224 -4.13 36.34 -38.25
N GLU A 225 -3.76 37.35 -39.04
CA GLU A 225 -2.35 37.69 -39.27
C GLU A 225 -1.66 38.06 -37.95
N ARG A 226 -2.37 38.81 -37.09
CA ARG A 226 -1.90 39.26 -35.78
C ARG A 226 -1.49 38.11 -34.85
N ILE A 227 -2.26 37.02 -34.74
CA ILE A 227 -1.90 35.92 -33.82
C ILE A 227 -0.63 35.20 -34.27
N ARG A 228 -0.38 35.11 -35.60
CA ARG A 228 0.85 34.54 -36.14
C ARG A 228 2.07 35.38 -35.77
N THR A 229 1.97 36.71 -35.88
CA THR A 229 3.03 37.62 -35.44
C THR A 229 3.29 37.53 -33.94
N VAL A 230 2.24 37.42 -33.12
CA VAL A 230 2.39 37.26 -31.66
C VAL A 230 3.10 35.96 -31.31
N PHE A 231 2.72 34.84 -31.92
CA PHE A 231 3.38 33.55 -31.68
C PHE A 231 4.82 33.55 -32.17
N ALA A 232 5.11 34.14 -33.33
CA ALA A 232 6.48 34.29 -33.81
C ALA A 232 7.35 35.13 -32.85
N ALA A 233 6.81 36.24 -32.33
CA ALA A 233 7.51 37.06 -31.33
C ALA A 233 7.74 36.31 -30.01
N MET A 234 6.78 35.47 -29.59
CA MET A 234 6.96 34.59 -28.43
C MET A 234 8.04 33.53 -28.68
N ASP A 235 8.06 32.90 -29.86
CA ASP A 235 9.10 31.94 -30.23
C ASP A 235 10.49 32.60 -30.20
N THR A 236 10.60 33.83 -30.72
CA THR A 236 11.83 34.63 -30.61
C THR A 236 12.22 34.90 -29.16
N LEU A 237 11.27 35.30 -28.30
CA LEU A 237 11.55 35.59 -26.89
C LEU A 237 11.98 34.35 -26.08
N ARG A 238 11.57 33.15 -26.54
CA ARG A 238 11.92 31.84 -25.98
C ARG A 238 13.19 31.25 -26.59
N SER A 239 13.79 31.91 -27.59
CA SER A 239 14.89 31.36 -28.41
C SER A 239 14.52 30.02 -29.08
N GLN A 240 13.28 29.89 -29.55
CA GLN A 240 12.74 28.69 -30.19
C GLN A 240 12.50 28.90 -31.70
N PRO A 241 12.43 27.81 -32.50
CA PRO A 241 12.05 27.91 -33.91
C PRO A 241 10.66 28.53 -34.09
N GLN A 242 10.51 29.37 -35.12
CA GLN A 242 9.23 29.96 -35.47
C GLN A 242 8.20 28.86 -35.76
N GLY A 243 7.03 28.94 -35.12
CA GLY A 243 5.96 27.95 -35.26
C GLY A 243 5.77 27.07 -34.02
N THR A 244 6.78 26.99 -33.13
CA THR A 244 6.73 26.15 -31.93
C THR A 244 5.52 26.46 -31.05
N THR A 245 5.29 27.73 -30.73
CA THR A 245 4.14 28.16 -29.91
C THR A 245 2.81 27.84 -30.60
N ALA A 246 2.74 27.93 -31.93
CA ALA A 246 1.52 27.60 -32.67
C ALA A 246 1.20 26.10 -32.58
N ASP A 247 2.21 25.25 -32.76
CA ASP A 247 2.07 23.79 -32.69
C ASP A 247 1.71 23.32 -31.28
N GLU A 248 2.28 23.93 -30.24
CA GLU A 248 1.92 23.66 -28.84
C GLU A 248 0.42 23.90 -28.59
N PHE A 249 -0.14 25.03 -29.05
CA PHE A 249 -1.57 25.29 -28.88
C PHE A 249 -2.46 24.42 -29.76
N LEU A 250 -2.03 24.08 -30.98
CA LEU A 250 -2.74 23.13 -31.84
C LEU A 250 -2.77 21.73 -31.21
N GLY A 251 -1.68 21.29 -30.58
CA GLY A 251 -1.59 20.01 -29.88
C GLY A 251 -2.53 19.86 -28.69
N LEU A 252 -3.06 20.98 -28.15
CA LEU A 252 -4.09 20.96 -27.12
C LEU A 252 -5.50 20.77 -27.68
N MET A 253 -5.72 21.01 -28.98
CA MET A 253 -7.05 20.98 -29.60
C MET A 253 -7.50 19.56 -29.91
N THR A 254 -8.81 19.31 -29.75
CA THR A 254 -9.42 17.99 -30.03
C THR A 254 -10.32 18.01 -31.27
N LEU A 255 -10.72 19.19 -31.74
CA LEU A 255 -11.59 19.35 -32.91
C LEU A 255 -10.80 19.84 -34.13
N ALA A 256 -10.67 18.98 -35.15
CA ALA A 256 -10.26 19.38 -36.50
C ALA A 256 -11.46 19.92 -37.30
N ARG A 257 -11.25 20.90 -38.18
CA ARG A 257 -12.32 21.51 -38.99
C ARG A 257 -12.13 21.29 -40.49
N PRO A 258 -13.23 21.22 -41.27
CA PRO A 258 -13.17 21.08 -42.72
C PRO A 258 -12.35 22.19 -43.38
N GLN A 259 -11.54 21.82 -44.37
CA GLN A 259 -10.77 22.74 -45.20
C GLN A 259 -11.55 23.07 -46.48
N GLN A 260 -11.26 24.23 -47.10
CA GLN A 260 -11.82 24.54 -48.42
C GLN A 260 -11.24 23.59 -49.48
N GLY A 261 -12.05 23.21 -50.47
CA GLY A 261 -11.60 22.39 -51.61
C GLY A 261 -11.58 20.88 -51.40
N GLY A 262 -12.27 20.35 -50.37
CA GLY A 262 -12.42 18.90 -50.18
C GLY A 262 -11.23 18.19 -49.52
N ALA A 263 -10.22 18.94 -49.06
CA ALA A 263 -9.13 18.40 -48.26
C ALA A 263 -9.63 17.85 -46.90
N PRO A 264 -8.91 16.86 -46.31
CA PRO A 264 -9.30 16.31 -45.01
C PRO A 264 -9.34 17.39 -43.93
N PRO A 265 -10.19 17.23 -42.89
CA PRO A 265 -10.23 18.16 -41.77
C PRO A 265 -8.85 18.33 -41.13
N ALA A 266 -8.48 19.57 -40.80
CA ALA A 266 -7.21 19.87 -40.16
C ALA A 266 -7.41 20.68 -38.87
N TYR A 267 -6.49 20.52 -37.93
CA TYR A 267 -6.44 21.38 -36.75
C TYR A 267 -6.05 22.79 -37.17
N GLY A 268 -6.79 23.76 -36.64
CA GLY A 268 -6.62 25.16 -36.95
C GLY A 268 -7.26 26.02 -35.88
N PHE A 269 -7.07 27.33 -35.97
CA PHE A 269 -7.55 28.28 -34.97
C PHE A 269 -9.01 28.69 -35.18
N PRO A 270 -9.81 28.88 -34.11
CA PRO A 270 -11.15 29.46 -34.21
C PRO A 270 -11.19 30.80 -34.93
N THR A 271 -12.32 31.12 -35.55
CA THR A 271 -12.53 32.37 -36.28
C THR A 271 -13.17 33.44 -35.37
N ILE A 272 -13.06 34.71 -35.79
CA ILE A 272 -13.75 35.81 -35.10
C ILE A 272 -15.28 35.59 -35.14
N ASP A 273 -15.80 35.02 -36.22
CA ASP A 273 -17.22 34.72 -36.37
C ASP A 273 -17.70 33.70 -35.34
N ASP A 274 -16.90 32.68 -35.00
CA ASP A 274 -17.28 31.71 -33.96
C ASP A 274 -17.49 32.40 -32.59
N VAL A 275 -16.63 33.36 -32.26
CA VAL A 275 -16.74 34.18 -31.04
C VAL A 275 -17.98 35.09 -31.12
N ALA A 276 -18.17 35.79 -32.23
CA ALA A 276 -19.30 36.70 -32.40
C ALA A 276 -20.65 35.98 -32.36
N ASN A 277 -20.76 34.79 -32.97
CA ASN A 277 -21.96 33.96 -32.94
C ASN A 277 -22.31 33.52 -31.50
N THR A 278 -21.28 33.17 -30.72
CA THR A 278 -21.43 32.85 -29.29
C THR A 278 -21.94 34.05 -28.52
N LEU A 279 -21.41 35.25 -28.78
CA LEU A 279 -21.85 36.48 -28.15
C LEU A 279 -23.29 36.85 -28.51
N VAL A 280 -23.73 36.61 -29.75
CA VAL A 280 -25.14 36.79 -30.15
C VAL A 280 -26.05 35.85 -29.36
N PHE A 281 -25.68 34.57 -29.25
CA PHE A 281 -26.44 33.60 -28.48
C PHE A 281 -26.57 34.00 -27.00
N LEU A 282 -25.47 34.38 -26.36
CA LEU A 282 -25.45 34.84 -24.97
C LEU A 282 -26.20 36.17 -24.76
N ALA A 283 -26.26 37.03 -25.77
CA ALA A 283 -27.02 38.28 -25.73
C ALA A 283 -28.53 38.06 -25.92
N SER A 284 -28.92 36.99 -26.62
CA SER A 284 -30.32 36.66 -26.90
C SER A 284 -31.03 36.04 -25.70
N ASP A 285 -32.34 35.86 -25.82
CA ASP A 285 -33.15 35.15 -24.81
C ASP A 285 -33.01 33.63 -24.91
N GLU A 286 -32.38 33.11 -25.96
CA GLU A 286 -32.11 31.67 -26.13
C GLU A 286 -31.19 31.13 -25.02
N SER A 287 -30.37 31.99 -24.44
CA SER A 287 -29.47 31.66 -23.32
C SER A 287 -30.07 32.06 -21.95
N ALA A 288 -31.38 32.31 -21.85
CA ALA A 288 -32.01 32.78 -20.60
C ALA A 288 -31.80 31.84 -19.40
N ALA A 289 -31.52 30.56 -19.65
CA ALA A 289 -31.21 29.57 -18.62
C ALA A 289 -29.73 29.53 -18.21
N MET A 290 -28.85 30.33 -18.82
CA MET A 290 -27.40 30.28 -18.58
C MET A 290 -26.94 31.45 -17.71
N ASN A 291 -26.41 31.13 -16.54
CA ASN A 291 -25.77 32.07 -15.62
C ASN A 291 -24.51 31.45 -15.02
N GLY A 292 -23.44 32.22 -14.86
CA GLY A 292 -22.15 31.77 -14.32
C GLY A 292 -21.43 30.72 -15.19
N HIS A 293 -21.77 30.61 -16.47
CA HIS A 293 -21.17 29.63 -17.38
C HIS A 293 -19.92 30.16 -18.09
N ASN A 294 -18.95 29.27 -18.26
CA ASN A 294 -17.75 29.50 -19.07
C ASN A 294 -17.95 28.85 -20.45
N ILE A 295 -17.88 29.64 -21.52
CA ILE A 295 -18.06 29.17 -22.90
C ILE A 295 -16.73 29.25 -23.65
N GLU A 296 -16.15 28.08 -23.93
CA GLU A 296 -14.82 27.95 -24.53
C GLU A 296 -14.89 27.82 -26.05
N VAL A 297 -14.57 28.91 -26.76
CA VAL A 297 -14.52 28.95 -28.23
C VAL A 297 -13.08 28.64 -28.68
N THR A 298 -12.68 27.38 -28.51
CA THR A 298 -11.27 26.96 -28.54
C THR A 298 -10.96 25.78 -29.46
N HIS A 299 -11.96 25.19 -30.13
CA HIS A 299 -11.84 23.87 -30.76
C HIS A 299 -11.48 22.74 -29.77
N GLY A 300 -12.02 22.82 -28.56
CA GLY A 300 -11.90 21.77 -27.54
C GLY A 300 -10.48 21.64 -27.00
N MET A 301 -9.82 22.78 -26.71
CA MET A 301 -8.51 22.78 -26.07
C MET A 301 -8.57 22.10 -24.69
N GLN A 302 -7.71 21.10 -24.47
CA GLN A 302 -7.65 20.33 -23.23
C GLN A 302 -6.98 21.12 -22.10
N VAL A 303 -7.72 22.04 -21.48
CA VAL A 303 -7.22 22.91 -20.41
C VAL A 303 -8.04 22.72 -19.15
N ARG A 304 -7.37 22.41 -18.03
CA ARG A 304 -8.05 22.26 -16.74
C ARG A 304 -8.65 23.61 -16.29
N GLN A 305 -9.80 23.56 -15.61
CA GLN A 305 -10.42 24.76 -15.03
C GLN A 305 -9.61 25.31 -13.86
N GLU A 306 -9.06 24.41 -13.05
CA GLU A 306 -8.26 24.75 -11.88
C GLU A 306 -7.19 23.67 -11.65
N SER A 307 -5.99 24.10 -11.25
CA SER A 307 -4.89 23.24 -10.82
C SER A 307 -4.89 23.08 -9.30
N ARG A 308 -5.70 22.15 -8.77
CA ARG A 308 -5.94 22.01 -7.32
C ARG A 308 -5.61 20.64 -6.72
N SER A 309 -5.22 20.64 -5.45
CA SER A 309 -5.15 19.49 -4.53
C SER A 309 -5.61 19.92 -3.13
N THR A 310 -5.88 18.98 -2.23
CA THR A 310 -6.22 19.24 -0.82
C THR A 310 -5.14 18.67 0.09
N ALA A 311 -4.74 19.41 1.13
CA ALA A 311 -3.78 18.98 2.12
C ALA A 311 -4.41 17.96 3.07
N ILE A 312 -4.21 16.68 2.78
CA ILE A 312 -4.75 15.54 3.56
C ILE A 312 -3.79 15.01 4.63
N SER A 313 -2.61 15.61 4.79
CA SER A 313 -1.63 15.23 5.82
C SER A 313 -1.14 16.46 6.57
N ARG A 314 -0.81 16.29 7.86
CA ARG A 314 -0.07 17.32 8.60
C ARG A 314 1.35 17.47 8.02
N PRO A 315 1.91 18.68 7.99
CA PRO A 315 3.27 18.89 7.51
C PRO A 315 4.27 18.38 8.56
N GLU A 316 4.98 17.30 8.22
CA GLU A 316 5.97 16.63 9.07
C GLU A 316 7.30 17.38 8.93
N LEU A 317 7.59 18.30 9.86
CA LEU A 317 8.74 19.21 9.82
C LEU A 317 9.66 18.99 11.03
N ARG A 318 10.96 18.87 10.77
CA ARG A 318 12.00 18.80 11.80
C ARG A 318 12.49 20.20 12.14
N THR A 319 12.99 20.38 13.36
CA THR A 319 13.61 21.63 13.83
C THR A 319 14.85 22.06 13.06
N VAL A 320 15.39 21.18 12.20
CA VAL A 320 16.58 21.41 11.37
C VAL A 320 16.28 21.62 9.89
N ASP A 321 15.03 21.46 9.45
CA ASP A 321 14.70 21.46 8.02
C ASP A 321 14.98 22.81 7.35
N GLY A 322 14.77 23.91 8.06
CA GLY A 322 15.11 25.27 7.64
C GLY A 322 16.53 25.72 8.06
N GLY A 323 17.34 24.84 8.63
CA GLY A 323 18.68 25.17 9.12
C GLY A 323 19.60 25.73 8.02
N GLY A 324 20.14 26.92 8.23
CA GLY A 324 21.03 27.60 7.26
C GLY A 324 20.30 28.22 6.06
N VAL A 325 18.96 28.28 6.11
CA VAL A 325 18.12 28.91 5.08
C VAL A 325 17.56 30.23 5.61
N ARG A 326 17.58 31.25 4.75
CA ARG A 326 16.84 32.50 4.94
C ARG A 326 15.68 32.60 3.96
N ILE A 327 14.53 33.06 4.43
CA ILE A 327 13.33 33.29 3.62
C ILE A 327 12.78 34.71 3.80
N LEU A 328 12.05 35.18 2.80
CA LEU A 328 11.25 36.41 2.86
C LEU A 328 9.82 36.02 3.18
N LEU A 329 9.22 36.60 4.21
CA LEU A 329 7.78 36.56 4.43
C LEU A 329 7.20 37.95 4.10
N ALA A 330 6.66 38.11 2.90
CA ALA A 330 6.04 39.35 2.45
C ALA A 330 4.56 39.36 2.87
N ALA A 331 4.29 40.06 3.97
CA ALA A 331 2.96 40.19 4.55
C ALA A 331 2.35 41.59 4.31
N GLY A 332 1.05 41.67 4.58
CA GLY A 332 0.26 42.90 4.48
C GLY A 332 0.14 43.64 5.82
N ASP A 333 -1.07 44.11 6.11
CA ASP A 333 -1.48 44.67 7.41
C ASP A 333 -1.85 43.62 8.48
N GLN A 334 -1.84 42.33 8.10
CA GLN A 334 -2.18 41.19 8.94
C GLN A 334 -1.04 40.69 9.84
N VAL A 335 -0.64 41.54 10.78
CA VAL A 335 0.53 41.34 11.66
C VAL A 335 0.46 40.03 12.46
N SER A 336 -0.68 39.69 13.07
CA SER A 336 -0.82 38.48 13.90
C SER A 336 -0.61 37.18 13.11
N ASP A 337 -1.25 37.08 11.94
CA ASP A 337 -1.10 35.91 11.06
C ASP A 337 0.33 35.83 10.53
N ALA A 338 0.91 36.98 10.12
CA ALA A 338 2.27 37.06 9.63
C ALA A 338 3.29 36.61 10.69
N LEU A 339 3.14 37.03 11.94
CA LEU A 339 3.99 36.56 13.04
C LEU A 339 3.82 35.07 13.29
N THR A 340 2.60 34.55 13.24
CA THR A 340 2.35 33.11 13.40
C THR A 340 3.05 32.31 12.30
N VAL A 341 2.93 32.75 11.04
CA VAL A 341 3.60 32.12 9.91
C VAL A 341 5.12 32.20 10.08
N ALA A 342 5.67 33.38 10.41
CA ALA A 342 7.10 33.60 10.63
C ALA A 342 7.66 32.68 11.71
N ARG A 343 6.96 32.57 12.85
CA ARG A 343 7.36 31.75 13.99
C ARG A 343 7.44 30.26 13.62
N VAL A 344 6.48 29.74 12.86
CA VAL A 344 6.56 28.35 12.36
C VAL A 344 7.79 28.13 11.48
N GLN A 345 8.18 29.10 10.65
CA GLN A 345 9.39 28.96 9.83
C GLN A 345 10.66 29.03 10.68
N ALA A 346 10.69 29.93 11.67
CA ALA A 346 11.79 30.07 12.61
C ALA A 346 11.95 28.82 13.50
N ASP A 347 10.85 28.16 13.88
CA ASP A 347 10.84 26.89 14.62
C ASP A 347 11.46 25.73 13.79
N CYS A 348 11.41 25.81 12.46
CA CYS A 348 12.15 24.91 11.56
C CYS A 348 13.65 25.27 11.45
N GLY A 349 14.11 26.33 12.12
CA GLY A 349 15.51 26.77 12.10
C GLY A 349 15.85 27.80 11.02
N ALA A 350 14.87 28.31 10.27
CA ALA A 350 15.10 29.32 9.23
C ALA A 350 15.27 30.73 9.81
N GLU A 351 16.04 31.57 9.12
CA GLU A 351 16.02 33.02 9.32
C GLU A 351 14.89 33.65 8.49
N VAL A 352 14.09 34.50 9.12
CA VAL A 352 12.89 35.07 8.50
C VAL A 352 13.02 36.58 8.40
N LEU A 353 13.03 37.08 7.17
CA LEU A 353 12.86 38.50 6.90
C LEU A 353 11.35 38.78 6.74
N LEU A 354 10.73 39.34 7.76
CA LEU A 354 9.30 39.66 7.79
C LEU A 354 9.06 41.05 7.19
N GLY A 355 8.66 41.10 5.93
CA GLY A 355 8.30 42.33 5.22
C GLY A 355 6.84 42.72 5.47
N LEU A 356 6.59 43.95 5.89
CA LEU A 356 5.25 44.46 6.25
C LEU A 356 4.93 45.75 5.50
N GLY A 357 3.66 45.94 5.14
CA GLY A 357 3.23 46.98 4.20
C GLY A 357 3.25 48.43 4.71
N SER A 358 3.43 48.66 6.01
CA SER A 358 3.46 50.00 6.60
C SER A 358 4.42 50.09 7.79
N GLU A 359 4.91 51.30 8.10
CA GLU A 359 5.77 51.50 9.28
C GLU A 359 5.04 51.19 10.59
N GLU A 360 3.73 51.39 10.64
CA GLU A 360 2.90 51.03 11.78
C GLU A 360 2.89 49.52 12.01
N SER A 361 2.67 48.73 10.94
CA SER A 361 2.72 47.27 11.02
C SER A 361 4.12 46.78 11.41
N VAL A 362 5.19 47.41 10.89
CA VAL A 362 6.57 47.09 11.28
C VAL A 362 6.78 47.30 12.78
N ARG A 363 6.39 48.46 13.32
CA ARG A 363 6.48 48.76 14.77
C ARG A 363 5.68 47.74 15.59
N ALA A 364 4.43 47.49 15.22
CA ALA A 364 3.57 46.54 15.91
C ALA A 364 4.14 45.11 15.91
N ALA A 365 4.75 44.68 14.80
CA ALA A 365 5.40 43.38 14.74
C ALA A 365 6.68 43.33 15.58
N SER A 366 7.52 44.38 15.53
CA SER A 366 8.73 44.46 16.36
C SER A 366 8.42 44.43 17.86
N GLU A 367 7.37 45.14 18.29
CA GLU A 367 6.93 45.16 19.69
C GLU A 367 6.36 43.82 20.18
N ALA A 368 5.85 42.98 19.27
CA ALA A 368 5.28 41.67 19.58
C ALA A 368 6.30 40.52 19.57
N LEU A 369 7.55 40.77 19.14
CA LEU A 369 8.64 39.79 19.18
C LEU A 369 9.24 39.74 20.59
N GLU A 370 9.44 38.51 21.09
CA GLU A 370 10.00 38.26 22.42
C GLU A 370 11.49 37.91 22.35
N ASP A 371 12.23 38.02 23.46
CA ASP A 371 13.64 37.58 23.53
C ASP A 371 13.76 36.05 23.67
N THR A 372 13.27 35.34 22.65
CA THR A 372 13.31 33.88 22.55
C THR A 372 14.19 33.46 21.36
N GLY A 373 14.83 32.30 21.43
CA GLY A 373 15.70 31.81 20.35
C GLY A 373 14.99 31.60 18.99
N ARG A 374 13.64 31.53 18.99
CA ARG A 374 12.81 31.53 17.78
C ARG A 374 12.65 32.95 17.23
N ASP A 375 12.19 33.89 18.05
CA ASP A 375 11.87 35.25 17.62
C ASP A 375 13.14 36.05 17.26
N GLN A 376 14.30 35.72 17.85
CA GLN A 376 15.61 36.26 17.44
C GLN A 376 15.98 35.96 15.97
N ARG A 377 15.34 34.95 15.34
CA ARG A 377 15.53 34.63 13.91
C ARG A 377 14.65 35.46 12.99
N ILE A 378 13.77 36.31 13.53
CA ILE A 378 12.79 37.10 12.77
C ILE A 378 13.25 38.55 12.77
N ARG A 379 13.42 39.12 11.57
CA ARG A 379 13.74 40.54 11.38
C ARG A 379 12.65 41.23 10.57
N THR A 380 12.05 42.28 11.13
CA THR A 380 10.99 43.05 10.48
C THR A 380 11.56 44.14 9.57
N VAL A 381 10.98 44.32 8.38
CA VAL A 381 11.34 45.37 7.41
C VAL A 381 10.10 45.97 6.75
N LEU A 382 10.19 47.23 6.32
CA LEU A 382 9.17 47.86 5.50
C LEU A 382 9.22 47.26 4.09
N LEU A 383 8.11 46.70 3.63
CA LEU A 383 7.93 46.14 2.29
C LEU A 383 6.53 46.49 1.79
N ASP A 384 6.38 47.71 1.28
CA ASP A 384 5.13 48.21 0.75
C ASP A 384 5.06 47.95 -0.75
N ARG A 385 4.29 46.94 -1.14
CA ARG A 385 4.16 46.51 -2.53
C ARG A 385 3.47 47.53 -3.46
N THR A 386 2.87 48.59 -2.91
CA THR A 386 2.35 49.73 -3.69
C THR A 386 3.41 50.82 -3.94
N ARG A 387 4.54 50.72 -3.24
CA ARG A 387 5.74 51.56 -3.36
C ARG A 387 6.94 50.70 -3.79
N PRO A 388 7.09 50.43 -5.09
CA PRO A 388 8.09 49.50 -5.62
C PRO A 388 9.52 49.77 -5.14
N GLU A 389 9.87 51.04 -4.88
CA GLU A 389 11.16 51.45 -4.33
C GLU A 389 11.47 50.82 -2.97
N THR A 390 10.44 50.59 -2.13
CA THR A 390 10.62 49.93 -0.83
C THR A 390 10.90 48.43 -1.00
N VAL A 391 10.32 47.80 -2.02
CA VAL A 391 10.55 46.38 -2.33
C VAL A 391 11.96 46.18 -2.88
N SER A 392 12.37 47.01 -3.86
CA SER A 392 13.72 46.92 -4.44
C SER A 392 14.81 47.21 -3.41
N ALA A 393 14.62 48.18 -2.51
CA ALA A 393 15.58 48.49 -1.45
C ALA A 393 15.88 47.30 -0.53
N VAL A 394 14.88 46.45 -0.22
CA VAL A 394 15.07 45.23 0.58
C VAL A 394 16.00 44.24 -0.15
N PHE A 395 15.80 44.04 -1.44
CA PHE A 395 16.62 43.11 -2.23
C PHE A 395 18.02 43.66 -2.53
N GLU A 396 18.17 44.97 -2.69
CA GLU A 396 19.47 45.63 -2.81
C GLU A 396 20.29 45.48 -1.53
N ALA A 397 19.69 45.75 -0.35
CA ALA A 397 20.35 45.55 0.93
C ALA A 397 20.80 44.09 1.16
N LEU A 398 20.03 43.11 0.70
CA LEU A 398 20.43 41.70 0.74
C LEU A 398 21.59 41.39 -0.20
N CYS A 399 21.61 41.96 -1.40
CA CYS A 399 22.73 41.83 -2.33
C CYS A 399 24.02 42.43 -1.76
N ASP A 400 23.95 43.66 -1.23
CA ASP A 400 25.11 44.38 -0.68
C ASP A 400 25.72 43.65 0.53
N ALA A 401 24.90 42.95 1.31
CA ALA A 401 25.34 42.15 2.45
C ALA A 401 25.77 40.71 2.09
N GLU A 402 25.81 40.36 0.80
CA GLU A 402 26.07 38.99 0.29
C GLU A 402 25.16 37.92 0.93
N GLN A 403 23.92 38.31 1.21
CA GLN A 403 22.96 37.51 1.96
C GLN A 403 22.08 36.68 1.00
N ALA A 404 22.16 35.35 1.10
CA ALA A 404 21.32 34.45 0.31
C ALA A 404 19.86 34.45 0.79
N LEU A 405 18.93 34.34 -0.17
CA LEU A 405 17.49 34.12 0.06
C LEU A 405 17.06 32.87 -0.70
N HIS A 406 16.58 31.84 -0.01
CA HIS A 406 16.31 30.53 -0.64
C HIS A 406 14.82 30.31 -0.94
N GLY A 407 13.94 31.16 -0.41
CA GLY A 407 12.52 31.07 -0.68
C GLY A 407 11.74 32.27 -0.17
N ALA A 408 10.47 32.34 -0.56
CA ALA A 408 9.57 33.40 -0.12
C ALA A 408 8.17 32.87 0.18
N ILE A 409 7.54 33.41 1.23
CA ILE A 409 6.11 33.29 1.50
C ILE A 409 5.46 34.64 1.20
N ILE A 410 4.40 34.65 0.40
CA ILE A 410 3.70 35.88 0.00
C ILE A 410 2.26 35.79 0.50
N MET A 411 1.88 36.66 1.43
CA MET A 411 0.50 36.80 1.92
C MET A 411 -0.20 37.98 1.23
N PRO A 412 -1.54 38.03 1.22
CA PRO A 412 -2.31 39.18 0.78
C PRO A 412 -1.84 40.49 1.42
N ALA A 413 -1.96 41.55 0.64
CA ALA A 413 -1.61 42.91 1.05
C ALA A 413 -2.54 43.42 2.15
N TYR A 414 -3.78 42.97 2.12
CA TYR A 414 -4.82 43.33 3.07
C TYR A 414 -5.40 42.07 3.73
N GLY A 415 -5.70 42.17 5.03
CA GLY A 415 -6.39 41.12 5.76
C GLY A 415 -7.83 40.89 5.27
N ALA A 416 -8.42 39.77 5.70
CA ALA A 416 -9.77 39.34 5.32
C ALA A 416 -10.90 40.35 5.65
N TRP A 417 -10.60 41.40 6.41
CA TRP A 417 -11.56 42.45 6.77
C TRP A 417 -11.68 43.57 5.73
N ARG A 418 -10.69 43.76 4.84
CA ARG A 418 -10.63 44.95 3.97
C ARG A 418 -11.71 44.97 2.88
N PHE A 419 -11.97 43.82 2.26
CA PHE A 419 -12.90 43.68 1.14
C PHE A 419 -14.07 42.76 1.54
N ARG A 420 -15.15 43.35 2.06
CA ARG A 420 -16.37 42.63 2.47
C ARG A 420 -17.64 43.08 1.74
N GLY A 421 -17.50 44.07 0.85
CA GLY A 421 -18.60 44.61 0.05
C GLY A 421 -18.96 43.72 -1.14
N THR A 422 -20.03 44.09 -1.83
CA THR A 422 -20.44 43.52 -3.13
C THR A 422 -19.62 44.13 -4.26
N LEU A 423 -19.32 43.37 -5.32
CA LEU A 423 -18.49 43.84 -6.43
C LEU A 423 -19.09 45.05 -7.16
N VAL A 424 -20.43 45.15 -7.22
CA VAL A 424 -21.13 46.32 -7.79
C VAL A 424 -21.13 47.52 -6.84
N GLY A 425 -21.05 47.27 -5.54
CA GLY A 425 -21.11 48.29 -4.49
C GLY A 425 -19.76 48.91 -4.12
N ASP A 426 -18.65 48.37 -4.63
CA ASP A 426 -17.31 48.83 -4.28
C ASP A 426 -17.02 50.26 -4.75
N SER A 427 -16.35 51.01 -3.88
CA SER A 427 -15.91 52.36 -4.19
C SER A 427 -14.78 52.36 -5.22
N ASP A 428 -14.50 53.52 -5.82
CA ASP A 428 -13.37 53.68 -6.74
C ASP A 428 -12.04 53.38 -6.02
N ALA A 429 -11.94 53.72 -4.73
CA ALA A 429 -10.77 53.45 -3.90
C ALA A 429 -10.60 51.96 -3.57
N ASP A 430 -11.69 51.20 -3.38
CA ASP A 430 -11.62 49.76 -3.10
C ASP A 430 -11.12 48.99 -4.33
N VAL A 431 -11.63 49.32 -5.51
CA VAL A 431 -11.17 48.71 -6.77
C VAL A 431 -9.71 49.08 -7.05
N ALA A 432 -9.31 50.33 -6.85
CA ALA A 432 -7.91 50.73 -6.98
C ALA A 432 -7.01 49.98 -5.99
N ALA A 433 -7.40 49.89 -4.71
CA ALA A 433 -6.63 49.17 -3.70
C ALA A 433 -6.47 47.67 -4.03
N PHE A 434 -7.54 47.01 -4.50
CA PHE A 434 -7.44 45.60 -4.91
C PHE A 434 -6.53 45.41 -6.14
N LEU A 435 -6.68 46.26 -7.16
CA LEU A 435 -5.86 46.17 -8.37
C LEU A 435 -4.39 46.45 -8.07
N ASP A 436 -4.09 47.55 -7.36
CA ASP A 436 -2.72 48.01 -7.15
C ASP A 436 -2.03 47.24 -6.02
N GLY A 437 -2.72 46.99 -4.91
CA GLY A 437 -2.17 46.28 -3.75
C GLY A 437 -2.09 44.76 -3.96
N GLU A 438 -3.18 44.09 -4.33
CA GLU A 438 -3.19 42.62 -4.41
C GLU A 438 -2.66 42.10 -5.75
N LEU A 439 -3.26 42.54 -6.85
CA LEU A 439 -2.98 42.00 -8.18
C LEU A 439 -1.61 42.46 -8.72
N VAL A 440 -1.38 43.78 -8.76
CA VAL A 440 -0.12 44.36 -9.21
C VAL A 440 0.98 44.08 -8.18
N GLY A 441 0.71 44.25 -6.89
CA GLY A 441 1.70 43.98 -5.83
C GLY A 441 2.26 42.55 -5.87
N SER A 442 1.44 41.55 -6.21
CA SER A 442 1.92 40.16 -6.41
C SER A 442 2.91 40.04 -7.58
N LEU A 443 2.66 40.77 -8.68
CA LEU A 443 3.57 40.82 -9.83
C LEU A 443 4.86 41.58 -9.52
N VAL A 444 4.79 42.65 -8.73
CA VAL A 444 5.97 43.42 -8.26
C VAL A 444 6.90 42.50 -7.47
N ILE A 445 6.39 41.79 -6.46
CA ILE A 445 7.19 40.87 -5.65
C ILE A 445 7.78 39.75 -6.51
N ALA A 446 6.99 39.18 -7.43
CA ALA A 446 7.45 38.12 -8.32
C ALA A 446 8.60 38.59 -9.24
N ARG A 447 8.47 39.77 -9.85
CA ARG A 447 9.52 40.41 -10.66
C ARG A 447 10.82 40.58 -9.85
N GLU A 448 10.73 41.17 -8.66
CA GLU A 448 11.90 41.48 -7.85
C GLU A 448 12.60 40.20 -7.34
N LEU A 449 11.86 39.17 -6.94
CA LEU A 449 12.42 37.86 -6.58
C LEU A 449 13.15 37.22 -7.76
N THR A 450 12.54 37.20 -8.94
CA THR A 450 13.15 36.64 -10.15
C THR A 450 14.41 37.40 -10.59
N ARG A 451 14.45 38.73 -10.41
CA ARG A 451 15.67 39.53 -10.61
C ARG A 451 16.74 39.21 -9.57
N PHE A 452 16.36 39.15 -8.29
CA PHE A 452 17.26 38.89 -7.19
C PHE A 452 17.93 37.52 -7.32
N TRP A 453 17.15 36.45 -7.54
CA TRP A 453 17.70 35.10 -7.70
C TRP A 453 18.59 34.96 -8.91
N LYS A 454 18.35 35.72 -9.98
CA LYS A 454 19.26 35.76 -11.12
C LYS A 454 20.62 36.33 -10.75
N ARG A 455 20.67 37.39 -9.93
CA ARG A 455 21.93 38.01 -9.47
C ARG A 455 22.73 37.09 -8.55
N ILE A 456 22.06 36.35 -7.67
CA ILE A 456 22.72 35.50 -6.66
C ILE A 456 22.79 34.01 -7.03
N GLU A 457 22.52 33.66 -8.29
CA GLU A 457 22.39 32.27 -8.75
C GLU A 457 23.62 31.39 -8.46
N GLY A 458 24.82 32.01 -8.40
CA GLY A 458 26.07 31.35 -8.04
C GLY A 458 26.16 30.93 -6.57
N SER A 459 25.49 31.63 -5.65
CA SER A 459 25.51 31.34 -4.21
C SER A 459 24.37 30.44 -3.75
N LEU A 460 23.35 30.22 -4.59
CA LEU A 460 22.23 29.32 -4.29
C LEU A 460 22.65 27.85 -4.35
N ARG A 461 22.37 27.13 -3.25
CA ARG A 461 22.58 25.67 -3.13
C ARG A 461 21.38 24.84 -3.59
N LEU A 462 20.18 25.41 -3.50
CA LEU A 462 18.91 24.77 -3.84
C LEU A 462 18.10 25.69 -4.76
N ALA A 463 17.25 25.09 -5.58
CA ALA A 463 16.33 25.82 -6.44
C ALA A 463 15.32 26.61 -5.58
N PRO A 464 15.18 27.93 -5.82
CA PRO A 464 14.33 28.78 -5.00
C PRO A 464 12.85 28.40 -5.13
N SER A 465 12.12 28.62 -4.04
CA SER A 465 10.70 28.25 -3.94
C SER A 465 9.85 29.40 -3.39
N VAL A 466 8.63 29.54 -3.92
CA VAL A 466 7.67 30.58 -3.50
C VAL A 466 6.37 29.93 -3.06
N VAL A 467 5.81 30.38 -1.96
CA VAL A 467 4.48 29.95 -1.50
C VAL A 467 3.60 31.16 -1.29
N PHE A 468 2.57 31.31 -2.12
CA PHE A 468 1.49 32.25 -1.85
C PHE A 468 0.56 31.66 -0.80
N VAL A 469 0.10 32.43 0.16
CA VAL A 469 -0.79 31.97 1.24
C VAL A 469 -2.01 32.88 1.27
N SER A 470 -3.21 32.38 1.04
CA SER A 470 -4.41 33.24 1.01
C SER A 470 -4.79 33.82 2.38
N ASN A 471 -5.79 34.70 2.41
CA ASN A 471 -6.49 34.99 3.67
C ASN A 471 -7.32 33.77 4.11
N GLY A 472 -7.60 33.69 5.42
CA GLY A 472 -8.62 32.80 5.97
C GLY A 472 -10.03 33.22 5.58
N ASP A 473 -11.04 32.52 6.11
CA ASP A 473 -12.44 32.79 5.77
C ASP A 473 -12.87 34.20 6.18
N ASP A 474 -13.40 34.98 5.23
CA ASP A 474 -13.91 36.33 5.48
C ASP A 474 -15.33 36.34 6.08
N GLY A 475 -16.01 35.18 6.09
CA GLY A 475 -17.40 35.03 6.53
C GLY A 475 -18.45 35.59 5.56
N HIS A 476 -18.01 36.09 4.40
CA HIS A 476 -18.80 36.78 3.37
C HIS A 476 -18.62 36.14 1.98
N GLY A 477 -18.33 34.84 1.94
CA GLY A 477 -18.27 34.06 0.70
C GLY A 477 -16.92 34.09 -0.01
N ASN A 478 -15.90 34.74 0.55
CA ASN A 478 -14.52 34.75 0.05
C ASN A 478 -14.39 35.26 -1.39
N VAL A 479 -15.23 36.22 -1.78
CA VAL A 479 -15.35 36.73 -3.15
C VAL A 479 -14.00 37.21 -3.71
N TYR A 480 -13.35 38.13 -2.98
CA TYR A 480 -12.07 38.72 -3.40
C TYR A 480 -10.91 37.73 -3.29
N ALA A 481 -10.96 36.85 -2.28
CA ALA A 481 -9.95 35.81 -2.10
C ALA A 481 -9.96 34.80 -3.25
N ASP A 482 -11.13 34.44 -3.79
CA ASP A 482 -11.25 33.55 -4.96
C ASP A 482 -10.82 34.26 -6.27
N ILE A 483 -11.11 35.57 -6.41
CA ILE A 483 -10.61 36.38 -7.54
C ILE A 483 -9.08 36.41 -7.51
N LEU A 484 -8.50 36.71 -6.35
CA LEU A 484 -7.06 36.75 -6.16
C LEU A 484 -6.42 35.37 -6.37
N ARG A 485 -7.06 34.29 -5.90
CA ARG A 485 -6.61 32.91 -6.14
C ARG A 485 -6.47 32.59 -7.61
N ALA A 486 -7.45 32.91 -8.44
CA ALA A 486 -7.34 32.65 -9.88
C ALA A 486 -6.17 33.44 -10.51
N ALA A 487 -5.98 34.69 -10.08
CA ALA A 487 -4.87 35.52 -10.55
C ALA A 487 -3.50 34.95 -10.14
N THR A 488 -3.36 34.59 -8.86
CA THR A 488 -2.13 34.01 -8.30
C THR A 488 -1.84 32.63 -8.90
N GLU A 489 -2.87 31.81 -9.14
CA GLU A 489 -2.70 30.51 -9.80
C GLU A 489 -2.03 30.68 -11.17
N GLU A 490 -2.51 31.66 -11.94
CA GLU A 490 -1.98 31.91 -13.28
C GLU A 490 -0.59 32.55 -13.22
N LEU A 491 -0.32 33.42 -12.23
CA LEU A 491 1.02 33.93 -11.97
C LEU A 491 1.99 32.77 -11.69
N CYS A 492 1.64 31.84 -10.81
CA CYS A 492 2.46 30.66 -10.53
C CYS A 492 2.71 29.82 -11.79
N ARG A 493 1.68 29.64 -12.63
CA ARG A 493 1.80 28.87 -13.89
C ARG A 493 2.77 29.50 -14.86
N VAL A 494 2.65 30.81 -15.12
CA VAL A 494 3.53 31.54 -16.03
C VAL A 494 4.95 31.58 -15.46
N TRP A 495 5.09 31.87 -14.17
CA TRP A 495 6.39 31.96 -13.51
C TRP A 495 7.19 30.64 -13.60
N ARG A 496 6.55 29.52 -13.28
CA ARG A 496 7.16 28.19 -13.42
C ARG A 496 7.56 27.90 -14.86
N ASN A 497 6.71 28.26 -15.84
CA ASN A 497 6.97 28.00 -17.25
C ASN A 497 8.12 28.87 -17.79
N GLU A 498 8.13 30.16 -17.46
CA GLU A 498 9.17 31.07 -17.94
C GLU A 498 10.55 30.65 -17.47
N THR A 499 10.69 30.39 -16.18
CA THR A 499 11.98 30.00 -15.60
C THR A 499 12.43 28.61 -16.03
N GLN A 500 11.50 27.69 -16.34
CA GLN A 500 11.82 26.40 -16.94
C GLN A 500 12.38 26.53 -18.36
N VAL A 501 11.76 27.36 -19.19
CA VAL A 501 12.25 27.60 -20.56
C VAL A 501 13.64 28.24 -20.50
N GLN A 502 13.87 29.17 -19.57
CA GLN A 502 15.18 29.78 -19.35
C GLN A 502 16.23 28.80 -18.83
N GLU A 503 15.86 27.88 -17.93
CA GLU A 503 16.74 26.81 -17.45
C GLU A 503 17.14 25.87 -18.60
N HIS A 504 16.18 25.42 -19.41
CA HIS A 504 16.45 24.58 -20.58
C HIS A 504 17.32 25.29 -21.64
N ALA A 505 17.18 26.62 -21.78
CA ALA A 505 18.00 27.43 -22.67
C ALA A 505 19.40 27.75 -22.08
N GLY A 506 19.69 27.34 -20.84
CA GLY A 506 20.94 27.67 -20.14
C GLY A 506 21.04 29.15 -19.70
N GLU A 507 19.97 29.94 -19.84
CA GLU A 507 19.89 31.31 -19.35
C GLU A 507 19.79 31.37 -17.82
N ARG A 508 19.34 30.29 -17.17
CA ARG A 508 19.27 30.10 -15.72
C ARG A 508 19.78 28.72 -15.32
N ARG A 509 20.24 28.60 -14.09
CA ARG A 509 20.68 27.36 -13.43
C ARG A 509 19.54 26.58 -12.81
N PHE A 510 18.50 27.27 -12.34
CA PHE A 510 17.38 26.64 -11.64
C PHE A 510 16.03 27.13 -12.19
N GLN A 511 15.08 26.21 -12.36
CA GLN A 511 13.66 26.54 -12.41
C GLN A 511 13.19 27.06 -11.03
N GLU A 512 12.49 28.19 -11.03
CA GLU A 512 11.86 28.75 -9.83
C GLU A 512 10.49 28.08 -9.64
N TRP A 513 10.20 27.58 -8.44
CA TRP A 513 8.97 26.80 -8.19
C TRP A 513 8.01 27.51 -7.25
N SER A 514 6.78 27.76 -7.70
CA SER A 514 5.79 28.54 -6.94
C SER A 514 4.48 27.79 -6.69
N ASN A 515 3.99 27.73 -5.45
CA ASN A 515 2.71 27.11 -5.07
C ASN A 515 1.80 28.13 -4.38
N GLN A 516 0.51 27.80 -4.23
CA GLN A 516 -0.44 28.59 -3.45
C GLN A 516 -1.14 27.70 -2.41
N VAL A 517 -1.22 28.16 -1.15
CA VAL A 517 -1.95 27.52 -0.05
C VAL A 517 -3.24 28.30 0.21
N ILE A 518 -4.37 27.60 0.19
CA ILE A 518 -5.72 28.17 0.24
C ILE A 518 -6.39 27.88 1.59
N ARG A 519 -6.56 28.93 2.39
CA ARG A 519 -6.90 28.89 3.82
C ARG A 519 -8.40 28.93 4.12
N TRP A 520 -9.18 29.72 3.39
CA TRP A 520 -10.59 29.98 3.70
C TRP A 520 -11.58 28.79 3.70
N PRO A 521 -11.30 27.58 3.13
CA PRO A 521 -12.18 26.44 3.34
C PRO A 521 -12.18 25.90 4.78
N ASN A 522 -11.16 26.24 5.58
CA ASN A 522 -11.01 25.79 6.97
C ASN A 522 -11.29 26.94 7.94
N ARG A 523 -11.97 26.63 9.05
CA ARG A 523 -12.36 27.59 10.10
C ARG A 523 -11.87 27.16 11.49
N GLU A 524 -10.99 26.16 11.57
CA GLU A 524 -10.47 25.64 12.83
C GLU A 524 -9.39 26.60 13.38
N GLY A 525 -9.22 26.66 14.71
CA GLY A 525 -8.24 27.57 15.33
C GLY A 525 -6.78 27.25 14.98
N GLU A 526 -6.51 26.07 14.42
CA GLU A 526 -5.18 25.63 13.96
C GLU A 526 -4.92 25.87 12.46
N GLU A 527 -5.80 26.60 11.79
CA GLU A 527 -5.71 26.92 10.36
C GLU A 527 -4.39 27.61 9.99
N VAL A 528 -4.06 28.75 10.63
CA VAL A 528 -2.83 29.53 10.31
C VAL A 528 -1.56 28.70 10.55
N PRO A 529 -1.38 28.04 11.71
CA PRO A 529 -0.22 27.16 11.92
C PRO A 529 -0.13 26.00 10.91
N PHE A 530 -1.27 25.41 10.53
CA PHE A 530 -1.30 24.32 9.55
C PHE A 530 -0.89 24.82 8.17
N ALA A 531 -1.43 25.95 7.71
CA ALA A 531 -1.04 26.58 6.45
C ALA A 531 0.45 26.97 6.44
N ALA A 532 0.95 27.53 7.55
CA ALA A 532 2.35 27.87 7.72
C ALA A 532 3.27 26.63 7.66
N GLY A 533 2.85 25.51 8.23
CA GLY A 533 3.57 24.24 8.12
C GLY A 533 3.56 23.68 6.70
N GLN A 534 2.45 23.78 5.96
CA GLN A 534 2.44 23.37 4.54
C GLN A 534 3.38 24.25 3.71
N ALA A 535 3.43 25.56 3.99
CA ALA A 535 4.39 26.46 3.37
C ALA A 535 5.84 26.07 3.70
N ALA A 536 6.16 25.81 4.96
CA ALA A 536 7.48 25.32 5.39
C ALA A 536 7.87 24.02 4.66
N ARG A 537 6.94 23.07 4.53
CA ARG A 537 7.17 21.80 3.82
C ARG A 537 7.50 22.03 2.36
N LEU A 538 6.82 22.97 1.70
CA LEU A 538 7.07 23.32 0.30
C LEU A 538 8.39 24.09 0.11
N LEU A 539 8.86 24.82 1.12
CA LEU A 539 10.09 25.61 1.06
C LEU A 539 11.35 24.81 1.42
N PHE A 540 11.30 24.04 2.50
CA PHE A 540 12.50 23.43 3.11
C PHE A 540 12.75 21.99 2.65
N THR A 541 11.76 21.32 2.08
CA THR A 541 11.93 19.98 1.54
C THR A 541 12.14 20.03 0.02
N ARG A 542 12.70 18.95 -0.56
CA ARG A 542 12.82 18.82 -2.03
C ARG A 542 11.49 18.51 -2.73
N ARG A 543 10.35 18.67 -2.05
CA ARG A 543 9.04 18.33 -2.58
C ARG A 543 8.62 19.36 -3.64
N ARG A 544 8.12 18.87 -4.78
CA ARG A 544 7.60 19.69 -5.88
C ARG A 544 6.20 19.21 -6.24
N ILE A 545 5.18 19.92 -5.79
CA ILE A 545 3.77 19.58 -6.10
C ILE A 545 3.39 20.24 -7.42
N ARG A 546 2.91 19.44 -8.38
CA ARG A 546 2.50 19.90 -9.72
C ARG A 546 1.29 20.83 -9.66
N GLN A 547 0.30 20.49 -8.83
CA GLN A 547 -0.87 21.33 -8.56
C GLN A 547 -0.43 22.66 -7.98
N VAL A 548 -1.07 23.75 -8.43
CA VAL A 548 -0.70 25.09 -7.99
C VAL A 548 -1.38 25.39 -6.65
N ASN A 549 -2.69 25.19 -6.58
CA ASN A 549 -3.51 25.46 -5.41
C ASN A 549 -3.55 24.23 -4.49
N LEU A 550 -3.12 24.40 -3.25
CA LEU A 550 -3.22 23.43 -2.17
C LEU A 550 -4.25 23.93 -1.15
N TYR A 551 -5.44 23.36 -1.19
CA TYR A 551 -6.53 23.70 -0.29
C TYR A 551 -6.32 23.09 1.09
N LEU A 552 -6.57 23.86 2.13
CA LEU A 552 -6.79 23.30 3.46
C LEU A 552 -8.09 22.48 3.45
N PRO A 553 -8.13 21.34 4.17
CA PRO A 553 -9.35 20.56 4.29
C PRO A 553 -10.37 21.29 5.17
N ALA A 554 -11.66 21.03 4.95
CA ALA A 554 -12.73 21.63 5.76
C ALA A 554 -12.57 21.33 7.26
N SER A 555 -12.11 20.10 7.59
CA SER A 555 -11.59 19.75 8.91
C SER A 555 -10.21 19.11 8.78
N ILE A 556 -9.21 19.69 9.44
CA ILE A 556 -7.85 19.16 9.53
C ILE A 556 -7.89 17.86 10.34
N ALA A 557 -8.65 17.82 11.43
CA ALA A 557 -8.75 16.62 12.27
C ALA A 557 -9.31 15.41 11.53
N GLU A 558 -10.39 15.59 10.75
CA GLU A 558 -10.99 14.49 9.98
C GLU A 558 -10.10 14.07 8.81
N ALA A 559 -9.53 15.03 8.07
CA ALA A 559 -8.70 14.73 6.91
C ALA A 559 -7.36 14.07 7.29
N THR A 560 -6.80 14.39 8.47
CA THR A 560 -5.49 13.90 8.92
C THR A 560 -5.56 12.79 9.97
N GLY A 561 -6.75 12.48 10.50
CA GLY A 561 -6.97 11.42 11.49
C GLY A 561 -6.49 11.73 12.92
N SER A 562 -6.14 12.99 13.26
CA SER A 562 -5.65 13.36 14.59
C SER A 562 -6.12 14.74 15.07
N ARG A 563 -6.50 14.83 16.36
CA ARG A 563 -6.86 16.07 17.09
C ARG A 563 -5.69 16.69 17.88
N ARG A 564 -4.48 16.11 17.84
CA ARG A 564 -3.26 16.65 18.47
C ARG A 564 -2.08 16.54 17.51
N ALA A 565 -1.13 17.47 17.62
CA ALA A 565 0.20 17.33 17.03
C ALA A 565 0.91 16.14 17.69
N ILE A 566 0.70 14.95 17.13
CA ILE A 566 1.42 13.73 17.47
C ILE A 566 2.28 13.44 16.24
N PHE A 567 3.60 13.49 16.39
CA PHE A 567 4.56 12.97 15.42
C PHE A 567 4.07 11.59 14.94
N GLY A 568 3.73 11.46 13.65
CA GLY A 568 3.06 10.29 13.09
C GLY A 568 3.99 9.08 13.01
N TRP A 569 3.53 7.89 13.35
CA TRP A 569 4.31 6.63 13.27
C TRP A 569 4.82 6.29 11.85
N MET A 570 4.25 6.88 10.79
CA MET A 570 4.80 6.82 9.43
C MET A 570 6.11 7.61 9.31
N GLU A 571 6.27 8.71 10.06
CA GLU A 571 7.49 9.52 10.12
C GLU A 571 8.68 8.72 10.66
N SER A 572 8.45 7.83 11.63
CA SER A 572 9.51 6.95 12.16
C SER A 572 9.94 5.85 11.19
N LEU A 573 9.14 5.58 10.15
CA LEU A 573 9.47 4.59 9.13
C LEU A 573 10.24 5.23 7.97
N MET A 574 9.92 6.46 7.58
CA MET A 574 10.53 7.10 6.41
C MET A 574 12.05 7.20 6.55
N GLY A 575 12.76 6.58 5.60
CA GLY A 575 14.21 6.56 5.58
C GLY A 575 14.84 5.36 6.32
N LEU A 576 14.08 4.64 7.13
CA LEU A 576 14.56 3.50 7.91
C LEU A 576 15.18 2.39 7.05
N HIS A 577 14.63 2.19 5.84
CA HIS A 577 15.10 1.21 4.86
C HIS A 577 15.50 1.85 3.53
N LEU A 578 15.92 3.12 3.55
CA LEU A 578 16.26 3.83 2.32
C LEU A 578 17.35 3.09 1.53
N GLY A 579 17.04 2.82 0.26
CA GLY A 579 17.98 2.19 -0.68
C GLY A 579 18.08 0.67 -0.56
N LYS A 580 17.33 0.04 0.36
CA LYS A 580 17.27 -1.42 0.51
C LYS A 580 16.33 -2.04 -0.51
N VAL A 581 16.64 -3.24 -0.98
CA VAL A 581 15.78 -4.02 -1.88
C VAL A 581 15.27 -5.28 -1.18
N ALA A 582 13.96 -5.50 -1.18
CA ALA A 582 13.33 -6.66 -0.55
C ALA A 582 12.61 -7.56 -1.56
N LEU A 583 12.86 -8.87 -1.51
CA LEU A 583 12.06 -9.91 -2.17
C LEU A 583 11.13 -10.55 -1.14
N ILE A 584 9.81 -10.46 -1.37
CA ILE A 584 8.79 -10.92 -0.42
C ILE A 584 7.90 -11.97 -1.09
N THR A 585 7.98 -13.21 -0.59
CA THR A 585 7.08 -14.29 -1.04
C THR A 585 5.70 -14.18 -0.40
N GLY A 586 4.64 -14.45 -1.16
CA GLY A 586 3.27 -14.30 -0.68
C GLY A 586 2.87 -12.82 -0.46
N GLY A 587 3.42 -11.90 -1.23
CA GLY A 587 3.26 -10.44 -1.06
C GLY A 587 1.93 -9.84 -1.51
N SER A 588 0.93 -10.66 -1.86
CA SER A 588 -0.37 -10.17 -2.39
C SER A 588 -1.41 -9.84 -1.32
N ALA A 589 -1.24 -10.34 -0.10
CA ALA A 589 -2.20 -10.19 0.99
C ALA A 589 -1.55 -10.47 2.35
N GLY A 590 -2.29 -10.25 3.42
CA GLY A 590 -1.86 -10.62 4.77
C GLY A 590 -0.63 -9.86 5.25
N ILE A 591 0.13 -10.51 6.14
CA ILE A 591 1.41 -10.01 6.67
C ILE A 591 2.38 -9.66 5.53
N GLY A 592 2.47 -10.48 4.49
CA GLY A 592 3.37 -10.25 3.34
C GLY A 592 3.04 -8.96 2.58
N GLY A 593 1.77 -8.70 2.31
CA GLY A 593 1.32 -7.47 1.67
C GLY A 593 1.57 -6.23 2.54
N GLN A 594 1.26 -6.31 3.84
CA GLN A 594 1.55 -5.22 4.79
C GLN A 594 3.05 -4.97 4.95
N LEU A 595 3.88 -6.02 4.94
CA LEU A 595 5.34 -5.88 4.96
C LEU A 595 5.84 -5.16 3.71
N GLY A 596 5.35 -5.55 2.53
CA GLY A 596 5.66 -4.89 1.27
C GLY A 596 5.31 -3.41 1.29
N ARG A 597 4.10 -3.08 1.78
CA ARG A 597 3.62 -1.71 1.98
C ARG A 597 4.54 -0.92 2.90
N LEU A 598 4.77 -1.39 4.13
CA LEU A 598 5.52 -0.67 5.14
C LEU A 598 7.02 -0.54 4.81
N LEU A 599 7.63 -1.56 4.19
CA LEU A 599 9.02 -1.46 3.70
C LEU A 599 9.14 -0.41 2.59
N ALA A 600 8.18 -0.36 1.67
CA ALA A 600 8.17 0.65 0.62
C ALA A 600 8.00 2.06 1.19
N ILE A 601 7.08 2.25 2.15
CA ILE A 601 6.93 3.49 2.94
C ILE A 601 8.22 3.85 3.66
N GLY A 602 8.94 2.85 4.18
CA GLY A 602 10.23 3.03 4.84
C GLY A 602 11.40 3.36 3.90
N GLY A 603 11.16 3.44 2.58
CA GLY A 603 12.15 3.79 1.57
C GLY A 603 12.89 2.61 0.95
N ALA A 604 12.41 1.37 1.14
CA ALA A 604 12.89 0.23 0.38
C ALA A 604 12.33 0.24 -1.06
N ARG A 605 12.92 -0.57 -1.93
CA ARG A 605 12.30 -1.07 -3.16
C ARG A 605 11.84 -2.50 -2.90
N VAL A 606 10.66 -2.87 -3.35
CA VAL A 606 10.05 -4.17 -3.01
C VAL A 606 9.66 -4.94 -4.27
N MET A 607 10.05 -6.21 -4.34
CA MET A 607 9.53 -7.21 -5.27
C MET A 607 8.51 -8.07 -4.52
N LEU A 608 7.23 -7.91 -4.84
CA LEU A 608 6.16 -8.73 -4.27
C LEU A 608 5.85 -9.89 -5.21
N VAL A 609 6.04 -11.12 -4.73
CA VAL A 609 5.75 -12.32 -5.53
C VAL A 609 4.64 -13.15 -4.93
N ALA A 610 3.75 -13.65 -5.77
CA ALA A 610 2.64 -14.54 -5.38
C ALA A 610 2.05 -15.24 -6.60
N ARG A 611 1.12 -16.18 -6.36
CA ARG A 611 0.45 -16.94 -7.43
C ARG A 611 -0.62 -16.14 -8.19
N ARG A 612 -1.37 -15.26 -7.52
CA ARG A 612 -2.55 -14.59 -8.09
C ARG A 612 -2.20 -13.20 -8.61
N ALA A 613 -2.26 -13.01 -9.93
CA ALA A 613 -1.95 -11.75 -10.59
C ALA A 613 -2.86 -10.59 -10.13
N ASP A 614 -4.18 -10.81 -10.08
CA ASP A 614 -5.14 -9.75 -9.77
C ASP A 614 -4.91 -9.13 -8.38
N GLN A 615 -4.69 -9.97 -7.37
CA GLN A 615 -4.45 -9.50 -6.00
C GLN A 615 -3.09 -8.81 -5.84
N LEU A 616 -2.06 -9.25 -6.59
CA LEU A 616 -0.79 -8.54 -6.62
C LEU A 616 -0.94 -7.15 -7.26
N ALA A 617 -1.67 -7.05 -8.36
CA ALA A 617 -1.89 -5.80 -9.05
C ALA A 617 -2.65 -4.80 -8.15
N GLU A 618 -3.69 -5.26 -7.46
CA GLU A 618 -4.44 -4.45 -6.49
C GLU A 618 -3.56 -3.98 -5.32
N MET A 619 -2.79 -4.91 -4.72
CA MET A 619 -1.87 -4.58 -3.64
C MET A 619 -0.81 -3.56 -4.09
N ARG A 620 -0.19 -3.77 -5.26
CA ARG A 620 0.77 -2.81 -5.85
C ARG A 620 0.14 -1.44 -6.04
N ALA A 621 -1.04 -1.38 -6.68
CA ALA A 621 -1.72 -0.12 -6.94
C ALA A 621 -2.06 0.62 -5.63
N SER A 622 -2.45 -0.10 -4.58
CA SER A 622 -2.66 0.49 -3.26
C SER A 622 -1.38 1.09 -2.68
N ILE A 623 -0.27 0.35 -2.71
CA ILE A 623 1.02 0.82 -2.17
C ILE A 623 1.54 2.00 -2.97
N VAL A 624 1.50 1.93 -4.31
CA VAL A 624 1.96 3.02 -5.18
C VAL A 624 1.21 4.32 -4.89
N ARG A 625 -0.13 4.28 -4.81
CA ARG A 625 -0.93 5.46 -4.46
C ARG A 625 -0.51 6.08 -3.13
N GLU A 626 -0.32 5.24 -2.12
CA GLU A 626 0.12 5.70 -0.81
C GLU A 626 1.53 6.31 -0.84
N LEU A 627 2.46 5.74 -1.61
CA LEU A 627 3.79 6.30 -1.82
C LEU A 627 3.75 7.66 -2.54
N GLU A 628 2.86 7.83 -3.51
CA GLU A 628 2.63 9.10 -4.20
C GLU A 628 2.08 10.16 -3.24
N ASP A 629 1.12 9.78 -2.39
CA ASP A 629 0.50 10.65 -1.40
C ASP A 629 1.52 11.17 -0.36
N ILE A 630 2.40 10.29 0.14
CA ILE A 630 3.49 10.69 1.06
C ILE A 630 4.66 11.40 0.34
N GLY A 631 4.73 11.30 -0.99
CA GLY A 631 5.63 12.10 -1.83
C GLY A 631 6.94 11.42 -2.25
N TYR A 632 6.99 10.09 -2.33
CA TYR A 632 8.12 9.38 -2.95
C TYR A 632 8.17 9.64 -4.46
N TYR A 633 9.35 10.01 -4.97
CA TYR A 633 9.61 10.09 -6.40
C TYR A 633 9.58 8.70 -7.06
N ALA A 634 8.98 8.61 -8.25
CA ALA A 634 8.88 7.39 -9.05
C ALA A 634 8.34 6.17 -8.25
N ALA A 635 7.26 6.36 -7.49
CA ALA A 635 6.63 5.33 -6.67
C ALA A 635 6.39 4.00 -7.43
N GLU A 636 5.99 4.10 -8.70
CA GLU A 636 5.81 2.97 -9.62
C GLU A 636 7.05 2.10 -9.80
N GLU A 637 8.24 2.69 -9.85
CA GLU A 637 9.50 1.97 -10.02
C GLU A 637 9.90 1.25 -8.73
N ARG A 638 9.46 1.75 -7.56
CA ARG A 638 9.85 1.22 -6.25
C ARG A 638 9.14 -0.08 -5.88
N VAL A 639 7.94 -0.30 -6.43
CA VAL A 639 7.10 -1.46 -6.13
C VAL A 639 6.91 -2.27 -7.39
N GLN A 640 7.58 -3.41 -7.47
CA GLN A 640 7.45 -4.36 -8.58
C GLN A 640 6.71 -5.61 -8.10
N VAL A 641 6.03 -6.28 -9.02
CA VAL A 641 5.27 -7.51 -8.75
C VAL A 641 5.64 -8.60 -9.74
N MET A 642 5.55 -9.86 -9.31
CA MET A 642 5.58 -11.00 -10.21
C MET A 642 4.55 -12.05 -9.80
N ALA A 643 3.64 -12.36 -10.73
CA ALA A 643 2.63 -13.39 -10.58
C ALA A 643 3.21 -14.79 -10.88
N ASP A 644 2.37 -15.83 -10.76
CA ASP A 644 2.72 -17.22 -11.09
C ASP A 644 3.96 -17.76 -10.37
N ILE A 645 4.22 -17.22 -9.16
CA ILE A 645 5.24 -17.75 -8.26
C ILE A 645 4.58 -18.64 -7.23
N ASP A 646 4.62 -19.94 -7.52
CA ASP A 646 4.37 -20.99 -6.54
C ASP A 646 5.67 -21.34 -5.83
N VAL A 647 5.63 -21.40 -4.50
CA VAL A 647 6.79 -21.75 -3.68
C VAL A 647 7.13 -23.24 -3.73
N ALA A 648 6.24 -24.07 -4.27
CA ALA A 648 6.55 -25.47 -4.57
C ALA A 648 7.22 -25.66 -5.95
N ASP A 649 7.33 -24.61 -6.78
CA ASP A 649 8.01 -24.65 -8.08
C ASP A 649 9.42 -24.03 -7.97
N GLU A 650 10.43 -24.90 -8.00
CA GLU A 650 11.84 -24.52 -7.94
C GLU A 650 12.25 -23.54 -9.05
N ALA A 651 11.73 -23.72 -10.26
CA ALA A 651 12.02 -22.83 -11.37
C ALA A 651 11.39 -21.44 -11.13
N ALA A 652 10.20 -21.37 -10.53
CA ALA A 652 9.58 -20.10 -10.15
C ALA A 652 10.39 -19.35 -9.09
N LEU A 653 10.90 -20.06 -8.08
CA LEU A 653 11.77 -19.47 -7.06
C LEU A 653 13.05 -18.89 -7.67
N ALA A 654 13.72 -19.64 -8.55
CA ALA A 654 14.90 -19.17 -9.26
C ALA A 654 14.60 -17.91 -10.11
N ARG A 655 13.52 -17.94 -10.90
CA ARG A 655 13.06 -16.78 -11.69
C ARG A 655 12.85 -15.55 -10.80
N SER A 656 12.30 -15.72 -9.59
CA SER A 656 12.05 -14.59 -8.68
C SER A 656 13.30 -13.87 -8.21
N VAL A 657 14.39 -14.61 -7.97
CA VAL A 657 15.68 -14.01 -7.61
C VAL A 657 16.28 -13.31 -8.83
N THR A 658 16.30 -13.98 -9.99
CA THR A 658 16.84 -13.42 -11.24
C THR A 658 16.14 -12.12 -11.64
N GLU A 659 14.81 -12.09 -11.64
CA GLU A 659 14.05 -10.88 -12.01
C GLU A 659 14.21 -9.76 -10.97
N THR A 660 14.32 -10.08 -9.68
CA THR A 660 14.59 -9.07 -8.65
C THR A 660 15.95 -8.41 -8.89
N MET A 661 16.97 -9.21 -9.19
CA MET A 661 18.29 -8.69 -9.54
C MET A 661 18.28 -7.90 -10.85
N ALA A 662 17.56 -8.34 -11.88
CA ALA A 662 17.43 -7.63 -13.14
C ALA A 662 16.74 -6.27 -12.97
N LYS A 663 15.71 -6.19 -12.12
CA LYS A 663 14.94 -4.96 -11.91
C LYS A 663 15.64 -3.95 -11.00
N PHE A 664 16.31 -4.42 -9.94
CA PHE A 664 16.82 -3.53 -8.89
C PHE A 664 18.34 -3.52 -8.74
N GLY A 665 19.05 -4.44 -9.41
CA GLY A 665 20.51 -4.53 -9.41
C GLY A 665 21.13 -5.09 -8.12
N ARG A 666 20.33 -5.36 -7.09
CA ARG A 666 20.78 -5.87 -5.78
C ARG A 666 19.61 -6.52 -5.03
N LEU A 667 19.91 -7.25 -3.96
CA LEU A 667 18.93 -7.82 -3.05
C LEU A 667 19.43 -7.74 -1.61
N ASP A 668 18.81 -6.90 -0.78
CA ASP A 668 19.21 -6.71 0.62
C ASP A 668 18.41 -7.61 1.57
N TYR A 669 17.11 -7.77 1.34
CA TYR A 669 16.20 -8.51 2.22
C TYR A 669 15.51 -9.65 1.48
N LEU A 670 15.69 -10.88 1.96
CA LEU A 670 14.85 -12.03 1.57
C LEU A 670 13.82 -12.27 2.68
N ILE A 671 12.54 -12.15 2.36
CA ILE A 671 11.45 -12.38 3.32
C ILE A 671 10.66 -13.61 2.88
N ASN A 672 10.94 -14.73 3.53
CA ASN A 672 10.26 -16.00 3.33
C ASN A 672 8.92 -16.00 4.10
N ASN A 673 7.91 -15.35 3.53
CA ASN A 673 6.58 -15.18 4.15
C ASN A 673 5.53 -16.19 3.66
N ALA A 674 5.61 -16.63 2.40
CA ALA A 674 4.65 -17.57 1.85
C ALA A 674 4.57 -18.88 2.66
N GLY A 675 3.37 -19.45 2.75
CA GLY A 675 3.17 -20.77 3.34
C GLY A 675 1.72 -21.23 3.30
N ILE A 676 1.54 -22.55 3.29
CA ILE A 676 0.24 -23.23 3.29
C ILE A 676 -0.15 -23.70 4.70
N ALA A 677 -1.44 -23.95 4.91
CA ALA A 677 -1.95 -24.47 6.19
C ALA A 677 -1.55 -25.93 6.42
N GLY A 678 -1.28 -26.69 5.36
CA GLY A 678 -1.05 -28.12 5.40
C GLY A 678 -2.35 -28.94 5.32
N ALA A 679 -2.24 -30.23 5.60
CA ALA A 679 -3.28 -31.24 5.45
C ALA A 679 -4.45 -31.06 6.42
N GLU A 680 -4.17 -30.48 7.59
CA GLU A 680 -5.12 -30.34 8.71
C GLU A 680 -5.72 -31.67 9.19
N GLN A 681 -4.86 -32.66 9.38
CA GLN A 681 -5.22 -34.02 9.77
C GLN A 681 -4.34 -34.50 10.93
N MET A 682 -4.82 -35.48 11.70
CA MET A 682 -3.93 -36.19 12.63
C MET A 682 -2.88 -36.96 11.83
N VAL A 683 -1.71 -37.21 12.42
CA VAL A 683 -0.59 -37.91 11.78
C VAL A 683 -1.02 -39.27 11.19
N VAL A 684 -1.89 -40.00 11.89
CA VAL A 684 -2.39 -41.30 11.44
C VAL A 684 -3.33 -41.25 10.23
N ASP A 685 -3.95 -40.08 9.98
CA ASP A 685 -4.88 -39.86 8.88
C ASP A 685 -4.23 -39.15 7.68
N MET A 686 -3.03 -38.59 7.89
CA MET A 686 -2.35 -37.71 6.95
C MET A 686 -1.62 -38.50 5.88
N GLU A 687 -1.87 -38.20 4.61
CA GLU A 687 -1.14 -38.82 3.51
C GLU A 687 0.28 -38.30 3.36
N VAL A 688 1.19 -39.16 2.86
CA VAL A 688 2.61 -38.83 2.72
C VAL A 688 2.82 -37.68 1.74
N ASP A 689 2.01 -37.61 0.67
CA ASP A 689 2.13 -36.53 -0.31
C ASP A 689 1.59 -35.20 0.22
N ASP A 690 0.58 -35.21 1.09
CA ASP A 690 0.09 -34.01 1.77
C ASP A 690 1.14 -33.47 2.76
N TRP A 691 1.82 -34.37 3.48
CA TRP A 691 2.97 -34.05 4.31
C TRP A 691 4.08 -33.41 3.45
N ARG A 692 4.53 -34.09 2.39
CA ARG A 692 5.59 -33.61 1.48
C ARG A 692 5.25 -32.25 0.89
N ASN A 693 4.03 -32.06 0.40
CA ASN A 693 3.57 -30.78 -0.15
C ASN A 693 3.75 -29.64 0.86
N THR A 694 3.42 -29.89 2.13
CA THR A 694 3.57 -28.91 3.20
C THR A 694 5.02 -28.58 3.50
N LEU A 695 5.90 -29.59 3.63
CA LEU A 695 7.32 -29.35 3.88
C LEU A 695 8.00 -28.71 2.67
N ASN A 696 7.64 -29.10 1.45
CA ASN A 696 8.17 -28.49 0.23
C ASN A 696 7.79 -27.01 0.15
N ALA A 697 6.51 -26.69 0.32
CA ALA A 697 6.00 -25.32 0.22
C ALA A 697 6.48 -24.40 1.35
N ASN A 698 6.62 -24.92 2.59
CA ASN A 698 6.92 -24.08 3.75
C ASN A 698 8.39 -24.12 4.21
N LEU A 699 9.16 -25.16 3.89
CA LEU A 699 10.49 -25.37 4.45
C LEU A 699 11.57 -25.51 3.38
N VAL A 700 11.38 -26.41 2.40
CA VAL A 700 12.35 -26.61 1.31
C VAL A 700 12.43 -25.36 0.44
N SER A 701 11.29 -24.73 0.14
CA SER A 701 11.23 -23.47 -0.61
C SER A 701 12.05 -22.34 0.04
N ASN A 702 12.03 -22.24 1.37
CA ASN A 702 12.82 -21.26 2.11
C ASN A 702 14.31 -21.53 1.93
N PHE A 703 14.75 -22.79 2.09
CA PHE A 703 16.13 -23.15 1.90
C PHE A 703 16.58 -22.90 0.45
N SER A 704 15.75 -23.25 -0.54
CA SER A 704 16.01 -22.99 -1.96
C SER A 704 16.27 -21.50 -2.26
N LEU A 705 15.46 -20.61 -1.69
CA LEU A 705 15.70 -19.17 -1.83
C LEU A 705 16.96 -18.72 -1.06
N ILE A 706 17.18 -19.23 0.14
CA ILE A 706 18.39 -18.93 0.96
C ILE A 706 19.66 -19.31 0.20
N GLU A 707 19.73 -20.53 -0.33
CA GLU A 707 20.83 -21.05 -1.13
C GLU A 707 21.16 -20.11 -2.31
N LYS A 708 20.14 -19.57 -2.99
CA LYS A 708 20.31 -18.69 -4.17
C LYS A 708 20.75 -17.27 -3.80
N VAL A 709 20.27 -16.73 -2.69
CA VAL A 709 20.54 -15.33 -2.32
C VAL A 709 21.80 -15.17 -1.48
N VAL A 710 22.24 -16.20 -0.76
CA VAL A 710 23.46 -16.14 0.07
C VAL A 710 24.70 -15.74 -0.72
N PRO A 711 25.00 -16.32 -1.91
CA PRO A 711 26.12 -15.88 -2.73
C PRO A 711 26.04 -14.41 -3.13
N ILE A 712 24.84 -13.92 -3.50
CA ILE A 712 24.60 -12.53 -3.88
C ILE A 712 24.86 -11.58 -2.69
N MET A 713 24.29 -11.90 -1.53
CA MET A 713 24.41 -11.09 -0.33
C MET A 713 25.82 -11.09 0.25
N LYS A 714 26.54 -12.23 0.17
CA LYS A 714 27.97 -12.30 0.54
C LYS A 714 28.82 -11.46 -0.41
N ALA A 715 28.60 -11.56 -1.72
CA ALA A 715 29.35 -10.78 -2.71
C ALA A 715 29.17 -9.26 -2.55
N GLN A 716 27.98 -8.80 -2.18
CA GLN A 716 27.73 -7.37 -1.90
C GLN A 716 28.13 -6.92 -0.48
N GLY A 717 28.59 -7.84 0.38
CA GLY A 717 29.06 -7.56 1.73
C GLY A 717 27.97 -7.26 2.77
N SER A 718 26.69 -7.47 2.46
CA SER A 718 25.60 -7.31 3.44
C SER A 718 24.33 -8.05 3.02
N GLY A 719 23.49 -8.46 3.96
CA GLY A 719 22.16 -9.00 3.66
C GLY A 719 21.32 -9.29 4.91
N TYR A 720 20.01 -9.47 4.74
CA TYR A 720 19.11 -9.93 5.78
C TYR A 720 18.15 -10.99 5.22
N ILE A 721 18.08 -12.15 5.87
CA ILE A 721 17.13 -13.22 5.58
C ILE A 721 16.14 -13.31 6.75
N LEU A 722 14.85 -13.21 6.47
CA LEU A 722 13.81 -13.31 7.47
C LEU A 722 12.85 -14.46 7.14
N ASN A 723 12.76 -15.43 8.04
CA ASN A 723 11.80 -16.53 7.95
C ASN A 723 10.53 -16.22 8.76
N VAL A 724 9.37 -16.19 8.12
CA VAL A 724 8.08 -16.04 8.82
C VAL A 724 7.60 -17.41 9.29
N SER A 725 8.05 -17.78 10.50
CA SER A 725 7.65 -18.98 11.22
C SER A 725 6.26 -18.79 11.88
N SER A 726 6.00 -19.50 12.97
CA SER A 726 4.80 -19.38 13.79
C SER A 726 5.14 -19.76 15.22
N TYR A 727 4.44 -19.17 16.19
CA TYR A 727 4.48 -19.61 17.59
C TYR A 727 4.25 -21.12 17.74
N PHE A 728 3.39 -21.69 16.89
CA PHE A 728 3.09 -23.12 16.89
C PHE A 728 4.20 -24.00 16.30
N GLY A 729 5.32 -23.42 15.81
CA GLY A 729 6.58 -24.12 15.55
C GLY A 729 7.48 -24.25 16.79
N GLY A 730 7.02 -23.77 17.94
CA GLY A 730 7.77 -23.73 19.19
C GLY A 730 8.83 -22.63 19.23
N GLU A 731 9.61 -22.62 20.31
CA GLU A 731 10.72 -21.70 20.54
C GLU A 731 12.00 -22.47 20.85
N LYS A 732 13.13 -21.78 20.96
CA LYS A 732 14.42 -22.42 21.24
C LYS A 732 14.32 -23.27 22.51
N TYR A 733 14.79 -24.51 22.43
CA TYR A 733 14.75 -25.53 23.50
C TYR A 733 13.36 -26.08 23.89
N ILE A 734 12.25 -25.44 23.50
CA ILE A 734 10.90 -25.80 23.97
C ILE A 734 9.96 -26.03 22.78
N ALA A 735 9.57 -27.30 22.57
CA ALA A 735 8.60 -27.66 21.54
C ALA A 735 7.17 -27.31 21.96
N VAL A 736 6.29 -27.09 20.98
CA VAL A 736 4.86 -26.83 21.18
C VAL A 736 4.06 -27.86 20.39
N PRO A 737 3.16 -28.63 21.02
CA PRO A 737 2.33 -29.59 20.32
C PRO A 737 1.23 -28.86 19.54
N TYR A 738 1.04 -29.22 18.27
CA TYR A 738 -0.02 -28.64 17.46
C TYR A 738 -0.91 -29.71 16.79
N PRO A 739 -1.81 -30.34 17.57
CA PRO A 739 -2.60 -31.45 17.08
C PRO A 739 -3.45 -31.12 15.85
N ASN A 740 -3.56 -32.11 14.97
CA ASN A 740 -4.11 -32.09 13.63
C ASN A 740 -3.29 -31.27 12.62
N ARG A 741 -2.05 -30.87 12.95
CA ARG A 741 -1.23 -29.92 12.18
C ARG A 741 0.27 -30.23 12.28
N ALA A 742 0.62 -31.51 12.36
CA ALA A 742 2.01 -31.94 12.56
C ALA A 742 2.93 -31.50 11.42
N ASP A 743 2.50 -31.67 10.17
CA ASP A 743 3.17 -31.16 8.96
C ASP A 743 3.47 -29.66 9.03
N TYR A 744 2.47 -28.86 9.41
CA TYR A 744 2.62 -27.42 9.59
C TYR A 744 3.58 -27.09 10.73
N ALA A 745 3.41 -27.71 11.89
CA ALA A 745 4.25 -27.49 13.07
C ALA A 745 5.72 -27.82 12.79
N VAL A 746 5.97 -28.94 12.11
CA VAL A 746 7.31 -29.37 11.71
C VAL A 746 7.89 -28.41 10.68
N SER A 747 7.10 -27.98 9.68
CA SER A 747 7.58 -26.96 8.72
C SER A 747 7.99 -25.64 9.40
N LYS A 748 7.21 -25.17 10.38
CA LYS A 748 7.46 -23.91 11.10
C LYS A 748 8.61 -24.03 12.10
N ALA A 749 8.71 -25.16 12.79
CA ALA A 749 9.87 -25.49 13.61
C ALA A 749 11.15 -25.54 12.76
N GLY A 750 11.06 -26.12 11.56
CA GLY A 750 12.15 -26.16 10.59
C GLY A 750 12.61 -24.78 10.16
N GLN A 751 11.69 -23.86 9.85
CA GLN A 751 12.04 -22.47 9.50
C GLN A 751 12.83 -21.77 10.60
N ARG A 752 12.43 -21.95 11.87
CA ARG A 752 13.17 -21.43 13.04
C ARG A 752 14.51 -22.13 13.21
N ALA A 753 14.54 -23.45 13.10
CA ALA A 753 15.75 -24.23 13.25
C ALA A 753 16.79 -23.91 12.16
N LEU A 754 16.36 -23.61 10.92
CA LEU A 754 17.23 -23.08 9.87
C LEU A 754 17.86 -21.76 10.32
N THR A 755 17.06 -20.81 10.80
CA THR A 755 17.58 -19.54 11.32
C THR A 755 18.64 -19.74 12.41
N GLU A 756 18.35 -20.58 13.41
CA GLU A 756 19.26 -20.85 14.55
C GLU A 756 20.59 -21.45 14.09
N ASN A 757 20.56 -22.37 13.13
CA ASN A 757 21.75 -23.13 12.74
C ASN A 757 22.51 -22.51 11.56
N LEU A 758 21.85 -21.77 10.67
CA LEU A 758 22.47 -21.16 9.49
C LEU A 758 23.17 -19.83 9.77
N ALA A 759 22.83 -19.11 10.85
CA ALA A 759 23.39 -17.79 11.16
C ALA A 759 24.92 -17.76 11.17
N ARG A 760 25.54 -18.81 11.67
CA ARG A 760 27.00 -18.95 11.69
C ARG A 760 27.63 -19.05 10.29
N PHE A 761 26.92 -19.62 9.32
CA PHE A 761 27.44 -19.88 7.97
C PHE A 761 27.25 -18.70 7.02
N VAL A 762 26.19 -17.94 7.25
CA VAL A 762 25.86 -16.78 6.40
C VAL A 762 26.52 -15.49 6.89
N GLY A 763 26.88 -15.40 8.18
CA GLY A 763 27.72 -14.33 8.69
C GLY A 763 29.14 -14.33 8.09
N PRO A 764 29.91 -13.24 8.27
CA PRO A 764 29.57 -12.00 8.96
C PRO A 764 28.68 -11.03 8.16
N GLU A 765 28.46 -11.27 6.87
CA GLU A 765 27.78 -10.31 5.99
C GLU A 765 26.26 -10.33 6.15
N ILE A 766 25.69 -11.49 6.46
CA ILE A 766 24.23 -11.72 6.39
C ILE A 766 23.65 -11.94 7.79
N GLN A 767 22.64 -11.15 8.13
CA GLN A 767 21.75 -11.45 9.26
C GLN A 767 20.70 -12.47 8.82
N ILE A 768 20.45 -13.50 9.62
CA ILE A 768 19.31 -14.40 9.40
C ILE A 768 18.53 -14.53 10.69
N ASN A 769 17.24 -14.19 10.65
CA ASN A 769 16.34 -14.23 11.81
C ASN A 769 14.99 -14.83 11.41
N ALA A 770 14.15 -15.11 12.40
CA ALA A 770 12.78 -15.55 12.20
C ALA A 770 11.81 -14.65 12.98
N ILE A 771 10.54 -14.64 12.56
CA ILE A 771 9.43 -14.16 13.39
C ILE A 771 8.48 -15.32 13.66
N ALA A 772 7.92 -15.39 14.87
CA ALA A 772 6.99 -16.43 15.30
C ALA A 772 5.68 -15.83 15.84
N PRO A 773 4.84 -15.23 14.96
CA PRO A 773 3.53 -14.74 15.38
C PRO A 773 2.60 -15.90 15.77
N GLY A 774 1.64 -15.58 16.65
CA GLY A 774 0.52 -16.45 17.01
C GLY A 774 -0.63 -16.34 16.00
N PRO A 775 -1.88 -16.43 16.46
CA PRO A 775 -3.04 -16.00 15.68
C PRO A 775 -2.95 -14.49 15.38
N VAL A 776 -3.14 -14.12 14.12
CA VAL A 776 -3.04 -12.75 13.64
C VAL A 776 -4.40 -12.30 13.13
N ASP A 777 -4.90 -11.18 13.63
CA ASP A 777 -6.19 -10.64 13.22
C ASP A 777 -6.12 -10.02 11.82
N GLY A 778 -7.05 -10.43 10.97
CA GLY A 778 -7.11 -10.08 9.54
C GLY A 778 -8.13 -10.93 8.79
N ASP A 779 -8.29 -10.67 7.49
CA ASP A 779 -9.31 -11.31 6.65
C ASP A 779 -9.24 -12.84 6.68
N ARG A 780 -8.03 -13.40 6.73
CA ARG A 780 -7.83 -14.85 6.78
C ARG A 780 -8.34 -15.45 8.09
N LEU A 781 -8.16 -14.77 9.22
CA LEU A 781 -8.60 -15.27 10.53
C LEU A 781 -10.12 -15.18 10.64
N ARG A 782 -10.71 -14.05 10.24
CA ARG A 782 -12.15 -13.77 10.32
C ARG A 782 -12.97 -14.58 9.31
N GLY A 783 -12.40 -14.81 8.12
CA GLY A 783 -13.13 -15.39 6.99
C GLY A 783 -13.86 -14.31 6.18
N THR A 784 -13.71 -14.36 4.86
CA THR A 784 -14.34 -13.39 3.93
C THR A 784 -14.90 -14.11 2.71
N GLY A 785 -15.90 -13.51 2.05
CA GLY A 785 -16.47 -14.02 0.80
C GLY A 785 -17.12 -15.41 0.93
N GLY A 786 -17.83 -15.68 2.03
CA GLY A 786 -18.51 -16.95 2.29
C GLY A 786 -17.60 -18.10 2.73
N LYS A 787 -16.30 -17.84 2.92
CA LYS A 787 -15.36 -18.82 3.50
C LYS A 787 -15.37 -18.72 5.03
N PRO A 788 -15.41 -19.85 5.76
CA PRO A 788 -15.38 -19.83 7.22
C PRO A 788 -14.04 -19.32 7.74
N GLY A 789 -14.07 -18.60 8.86
CA GLY A 789 -12.87 -18.17 9.58
C GLY A 789 -12.03 -19.35 10.08
N LEU A 790 -10.77 -19.12 10.44
CA LEU A 790 -9.86 -20.19 10.86
C LEU A 790 -10.32 -20.89 12.15
N PHE A 791 -10.92 -20.16 13.10
CA PHE A 791 -11.45 -20.78 14.32
C PHE A 791 -12.65 -21.68 14.03
N GLU A 792 -13.54 -21.27 13.14
CA GLU A 792 -14.67 -22.10 12.69
C GLU A 792 -14.19 -23.35 11.95
N ARG A 793 -13.25 -23.17 11.02
CA ARG A 793 -12.62 -24.28 10.28
C ARG A 793 -11.99 -25.30 11.25
N ARG A 794 -11.27 -24.81 12.27
CA ARG A 794 -10.66 -25.66 13.32
C ARG A 794 -11.70 -26.28 14.26
N GLY A 795 -12.76 -25.56 14.59
CA GLY A 795 -13.87 -26.07 15.41
C GLY A 795 -14.54 -27.27 14.76
N ARG A 796 -14.87 -27.17 13.46
CA ARG A 796 -15.40 -28.28 12.67
C ARG A 796 -14.45 -29.47 12.63
N LEU A 797 -13.16 -29.25 12.34
CA LEU A 797 -12.15 -30.30 12.31
C LEU A 797 -12.05 -31.06 13.64
N ILE A 798 -12.11 -30.36 14.78
CA ILE A 798 -12.07 -30.97 16.11
C ILE A 798 -13.29 -31.88 16.33
N LEU A 799 -14.47 -31.46 15.89
CA LEU A 799 -15.70 -32.24 16.06
C LEU A 799 -15.69 -33.49 15.17
N GLU A 800 -15.23 -33.36 13.92
CA GLU A 800 -15.07 -34.50 13.00
C GLU A 800 -14.02 -35.49 13.51
N ASN A 801 -12.85 -35.04 13.97
CA ASN A 801 -11.83 -35.92 14.52
C ASN A 801 -12.28 -36.58 15.84
N ARG A 802 -13.05 -35.87 16.67
CA ARG A 802 -13.66 -36.49 17.87
C ARG A 802 -14.64 -37.60 17.48
N ARG A 803 -15.45 -37.38 16.43
CA ARG A 803 -16.37 -38.40 15.91
C ARG A 803 -15.61 -39.62 15.38
N LEU A 804 -14.60 -39.40 14.53
CA LEU A 804 -13.76 -40.44 13.96
C LEU A 804 -13.03 -41.23 15.05
N ASN A 805 -12.40 -40.56 16.02
CA ASN A 805 -11.67 -41.23 17.11
C ASN A 805 -12.59 -42.10 17.97
N ALA A 806 -13.80 -41.62 18.28
CA ALA A 806 -14.75 -42.38 19.08
C ALA A 806 -15.32 -43.59 18.33
N LEU A 807 -15.62 -43.45 17.04
CA LEU A 807 -16.04 -44.55 16.17
C LEU A 807 -14.92 -45.59 16.04
N TYR A 808 -13.71 -45.15 15.72
CA TYR A 808 -12.54 -46.01 15.60
C TYR A 808 -12.23 -46.74 16.91
N ALA A 809 -12.33 -46.07 18.06
CA ALA A 809 -12.17 -46.71 19.36
C ALA A 809 -13.19 -47.84 19.58
N ALA A 810 -14.46 -47.61 19.27
CA ALA A 810 -15.50 -48.64 19.39
C ALA A 810 -15.23 -49.85 18.46
N VAL A 811 -14.72 -49.61 17.25
CA VAL A 811 -14.29 -50.67 16.32
C VAL A 811 -13.11 -51.46 16.89
N ILE A 812 -12.06 -50.79 17.37
CA ILE A 812 -10.88 -51.46 17.94
C ILE A 812 -11.25 -52.24 19.21
N GLU A 813 -12.13 -51.71 20.07
CA GLU A 813 -12.60 -52.43 21.26
C GLU A 813 -13.45 -53.65 20.90
N ALA A 814 -14.26 -53.59 19.85
CA ALA A 814 -14.99 -54.75 19.34
C ALA A 814 -14.03 -55.82 18.79
N LEU A 815 -13.01 -55.42 18.02
CA LEU A 815 -11.96 -56.35 17.55
C LEU A 815 -11.21 -57.00 18.72
N LYS A 816 -10.89 -56.23 19.78
CA LYS A 816 -10.27 -56.76 21.01
C LYS A 816 -11.17 -57.72 21.78
N ALA A 817 -12.50 -57.58 21.66
CA ALA A 817 -13.47 -58.50 22.22
C ALA A 817 -13.70 -59.76 21.34
N GLY A 818 -12.97 -59.89 20.22
CA GLY A 818 -12.99 -61.07 19.36
C GLY A 818 -14.02 -61.03 18.22
N HIS A 819 -14.65 -59.88 17.97
CA HIS A 819 -15.52 -59.71 16.80
C HIS A 819 -14.71 -59.64 15.50
N ASP A 820 -15.26 -60.20 14.43
CA ASP A 820 -14.65 -60.19 13.10
C ASP A 820 -14.78 -58.81 12.40
N ILE A 821 -13.77 -58.41 11.63
CA ILE A 821 -13.71 -57.09 10.99
C ILE A 821 -14.74 -56.94 9.87
N ASP A 822 -14.98 -57.98 9.08
CA ASP A 822 -15.97 -57.96 8.00
C ASP A 822 -17.38 -57.85 8.59
N ALA A 823 -17.65 -58.59 9.67
CA ALA A 823 -18.91 -58.47 10.40
C ALA A 823 -19.15 -57.06 10.98
N ILE A 824 -18.11 -56.45 11.56
CA ILE A 824 -18.19 -55.07 12.08
C ILE A 824 -18.51 -54.09 10.95
N LEU A 825 -17.79 -54.17 9.83
CA LEU A 825 -17.97 -53.24 8.70
C LEU A 825 -19.33 -53.45 8.01
N GLN A 826 -19.80 -54.69 7.85
CA GLN A 826 -21.15 -54.94 7.31
C GLN A 826 -22.25 -54.29 8.15
N ILE A 827 -22.12 -54.30 9.47
CA ILE A 827 -23.08 -53.62 10.37
C ILE A 827 -22.98 -52.10 10.21
N LEU A 828 -21.75 -51.56 10.19
CA LEU A 828 -21.50 -50.14 10.02
C LEU A 828 -21.89 -49.63 8.62
N ALA A 829 -21.98 -50.50 7.61
CA ALA A 829 -22.34 -50.14 6.25
C ALA A 829 -23.74 -49.51 6.14
N SER A 830 -24.64 -49.82 7.08
CA SER A 830 -25.95 -49.14 7.18
C SER A 830 -25.83 -47.64 7.49
N ASN A 831 -24.76 -47.23 8.19
CA ASN A 831 -24.46 -45.88 8.64
C ASN A 831 -25.61 -45.17 9.41
N ASP A 832 -26.57 -45.91 9.95
CA ASP A 832 -27.72 -45.35 10.67
C ASP A 832 -27.62 -45.67 12.17
N ALA A 833 -27.53 -44.63 13.00
CA ALA A 833 -27.32 -44.74 14.43
C ALA A 833 -28.49 -45.44 15.14
N ALA A 834 -29.72 -45.28 14.66
CA ALA A 834 -30.86 -45.98 15.23
C ALA A 834 -30.82 -47.46 14.86
N ALA A 835 -30.55 -47.79 13.58
CA ALA A 835 -30.47 -49.16 13.11
C ALA A 835 -29.35 -49.94 13.83
N ILE A 836 -28.15 -49.35 13.94
CA ILE A 836 -27.00 -49.99 14.59
C ILE A 836 -27.22 -50.14 16.10
N ALA A 837 -27.85 -49.17 16.77
CA ALA A 837 -28.17 -49.28 18.18
C ALA A 837 -29.10 -50.46 18.49
N SER A 838 -30.02 -50.79 17.58
CA SER A 838 -30.98 -51.90 17.71
C SER A 838 -30.50 -53.25 17.16
N GLU A 839 -29.36 -53.32 16.48
CA GLU A 839 -28.87 -54.56 15.85
C GLU A 839 -28.22 -55.48 16.90
N GLU A 840 -28.86 -56.61 17.23
CA GLU A 840 -28.38 -57.55 18.24
C GLU A 840 -27.02 -58.17 17.89
N ARG A 841 -26.71 -58.32 16.59
CA ARG A 841 -25.41 -58.82 16.11
C ARG A 841 -24.29 -57.80 16.31
N ALA A 842 -24.62 -56.53 16.57
CA ALA A 842 -23.62 -55.48 16.77
C ALA A 842 -22.94 -55.62 18.14
N ALA A 843 -21.61 -55.52 18.14
CA ALA A 843 -20.80 -55.53 19.34
C ALA A 843 -21.32 -54.47 20.35
N PRO A 844 -21.33 -54.77 21.67
CA PRO A 844 -21.85 -53.85 22.69
C PRO A 844 -21.27 -52.43 22.61
N GLN A 845 -19.99 -52.31 22.24
CA GLN A 845 -19.27 -51.05 22.09
C GLN A 845 -19.81 -50.22 20.92
N LEU A 846 -20.14 -50.87 19.80
CA LEU A 846 -20.73 -50.23 18.62
C LEU A 846 -22.18 -49.79 18.91
N ARG A 847 -22.97 -50.63 19.59
CA ARG A 847 -24.32 -50.27 20.03
C ARG A 847 -24.29 -49.07 20.97
N ALA A 848 -23.46 -49.11 22.01
CA ALA A 848 -23.33 -48.02 22.95
C ALA A 848 -22.86 -46.71 22.28
N PHE A 849 -21.98 -46.80 21.27
CA PHE A 849 -21.58 -45.64 20.48
C PHE A 849 -22.73 -45.09 19.63
N ALA A 850 -23.45 -45.95 18.92
CA ALA A 850 -24.59 -45.57 18.09
C ALA A 850 -25.73 -44.96 18.94
N GLU A 851 -26.00 -45.51 20.13
CA GLU A 851 -26.95 -44.95 21.10
C GLU A 851 -26.56 -43.53 21.54
N ARG A 852 -25.28 -43.30 21.84
CA ARG A 852 -24.80 -41.94 22.18
C ARG A 852 -24.97 -40.97 21.02
N VAL A 853 -24.72 -41.41 19.79
CA VAL A 853 -24.92 -40.60 18.58
C VAL A 853 -26.40 -40.26 18.41
N ARG A 854 -27.28 -41.26 18.49
CA ARG A 854 -28.74 -41.11 18.39
C ARG A 854 -29.28 -40.17 19.46
N ASN A 855 -28.91 -40.39 20.72
CA ASN A 855 -29.40 -39.59 21.85
C ASN A 855 -28.94 -38.13 21.73
N LYS A 856 -27.67 -37.89 21.36
CA LYS A 856 -27.21 -36.53 21.06
C LYS A 856 -27.98 -35.93 19.88
N GLY A 857 -28.32 -36.73 18.87
CA GLY A 857 -29.14 -36.30 17.73
C GLY A 857 -30.53 -35.79 18.13
N LEU A 858 -31.17 -36.43 19.11
CA LEU A 858 -32.48 -36.00 19.64
C LEU A 858 -32.42 -34.66 20.38
N GLU A 859 -31.24 -34.27 20.87
CA GLU A 859 -31.01 -32.98 21.56
C GLU A 859 -30.69 -31.84 20.59
N LEU A 860 -30.40 -32.13 19.32
CA LEU A 860 -30.06 -31.11 18.32
C LEU A 860 -31.32 -30.34 17.89
N GLN A 861 -31.27 -29.01 18.07
CA GLN A 861 -32.32 -28.10 17.62
C GLN A 861 -32.21 -27.76 16.12
N GLU A 862 -31.04 -27.96 15.52
CA GLU A 862 -30.75 -27.71 14.11
C GLU A 862 -30.74 -29.01 13.30
N ALA A 863 -31.16 -28.96 12.03
CA ALA A 863 -31.07 -30.07 11.10
C ALA A 863 -29.59 -30.35 10.76
N ALA A 864 -28.99 -31.31 11.47
CA ALA A 864 -27.64 -31.81 11.21
C ALA A 864 -27.63 -33.34 11.15
N SER A 865 -27.04 -33.87 10.09
CA SER A 865 -27.10 -35.30 9.81
C SER A 865 -26.26 -36.16 10.78
N SER A 866 -25.33 -35.57 11.54
CA SER A 866 -24.55 -36.27 12.58
C SER A 866 -25.37 -36.81 13.75
N GLY A 867 -26.63 -36.41 13.90
CA GLY A 867 -27.55 -37.00 14.88
C GLY A 867 -28.11 -38.37 14.46
N ARG A 868 -28.13 -38.63 13.14
CA ARG A 868 -28.61 -39.89 12.55
C ARG A 868 -27.47 -40.74 12.01
N PHE A 869 -26.53 -40.14 11.30
CA PHE A 869 -25.44 -40.85 10.65
C PHE A 869 -24.19 -40.90 11.54
N LEU A 870 -23.50 -42.04 11.56
CA LEU A 870 -22.27 -42.20 12.33
C LEU A 870 -21.13 -41.43 11.66
N MET A 871 -21.12 -41.40 10.32
CA MET A 871 -20.04 -40.85 9.51
C MET A 871 -20.53 -40.20 8.22
N ASN A 872 -19.77 -39.19 7.76
CA ASN A 872 -19.81 -38.71 6.39
C ASN A 872 -18.71 -39.40 5.56
N ARG A 873 -18.65 -39.13 4.25
CA ARG A 873 -17.67 -39.75 3.35
C ARG A 873 -16.21 -39.59 3.81
N PRO A 874 -15.71 -38.39 4.19
CA PRO A 874 -14.34 -38.25 4.71
C PRO A 874 -14.05 -39.08 5.97
N ILE A 875 -14.99 -39.17 6.93
CA ILE A 875 -14.80 -39.97 8.14
C ILE A 875 -14.74 -41.46 7.80
N ALA A 876 -15.59 -41.94 6.88
CA ALA A 876 -15.60 -43.32 6.43
C ALA A 876 -14.29 -43.72 5.74
N GLN A 877 -13.77 -42.86 4.84
CA GLN A 877 -12.49 -43.08 4.16
C GLN A 877 -11.33 -43.16 5.17
N ARG A 878 -11.27 -42.22 6.12
CA ARG A 878 -10.23 -42.22 7.17
C ARG A 878 -10.35 -43.41 8.12
N LEU A 879 -11.55 -43.87 8.43
CA LEU A 879 -11.76 -45.08 9.24
C LEU A 879 -11.12 -46.31 8.58
N ILE A 880 -11.39 -46.52 7.29
CA ILE A 880 -10.77 -47.61 6.52
C ILE A 880 -9.26 -47.41 6.40
N GLY A 881 -8.82 -46.17 6.16
CA GLY A 881 -7.39 -45.81 6.15
C GLY A 881 -6.67 -46.22 7.44
N ARG A 882 -7.24 -45.93 8.61
CA ARG A 882 -6.68 -46.35 9.91
C ARG A 882 -6.68 -47.86 10.11
N LEU A 883 -7.72 -48.57 9.67
CA LEU A 883 -7.77 -50.03 9.77
C LEU A 883 -6.72 -50.69 8.88
N ARG A 884 -6.55 -50.19 7.65
CA ARG A 884 -5.52 -50.64 6.71
C ARG A 884 -4.12 -50.36 7.24
N LEU A 885 -3.84 -49.10 7.58
CA LEU A 885 -2.52 -48.68 8.07
C LEU A 885 -2.15 -49.37 9.40
N GLY A 886 -3.14 -49.60 10.28
CA GLY A 886 -2.97 -50.37 11.52
C GLY A 886 -2.86 -51.89 11.35
N GLY A 887 -2.74 -52.40 10.12
CA GLY A 887 -2.52 -53.81 9.83
C GLY A 887 -3.72 -54.70 10.16
N ARG A 888 -4.96 -54.21 10.00
CA ARG A 888 -6.18 -55.01 10.22
C ARG A 888 -6.67 -55.70 8.95
N PHE A 889 -6.12 -55.32 7.79
CA PHE A 889 -6.34 -55.96 6.49
C PHE A 889 -5.01 -56.48 5.92
N LEU A 890 -4.40 -57.49 6.56
CA LEU A 890 -3.09 -58.03 6.12
C LEU A 890 -3.19 -58.92 4.87
N ALA A 891 -4.39 -59.34 4.46
CA ALA A 891 -4.63 -60.03 3.19
C ALA A 891 -5.16 -59.05 2.12
N GLU A 892 -4.56 -59.04 0.92
CA GLU A 892 -4.94 -58.16 -0.19
C GLU A 892 -6.43 -58.28 -0.58
N SER A 893 -6.99 -59.48 -0.51
CA SER A 893 -8.41 -59.75 -0.84
C SER A 893 -9.40 -59.04 0.08
N GLN A 894 -9.05 -58.81 1.36
CA GLN A 894 -9.91 -58.12 2.33
C GLN A 894 -9.84 -56.60 2.17
N SER A 895 -8.67 -56.06 1.78
CA SER A 895 -8.47 -54.62 1.57
C SER A 895 -9.23 -54.08 0.36
N ALA A 896 -9.38 -54.88 -0.69
CA ALA A 896 -10.08 -54.51 -1.93
C ALA A 896 -11.62 -54.47 -1.79
N ALA A 897 -12.19 -55.17 -0.81
CA ALA A 897 -13.64 -55.26 -0.61
C ALA A 897 -14.26 -53.96 -0.06
N TYR A 898 -13.47 -53.10 0.59
CA TYR A 898 -13.93 -51.83 1.19
C TYR A 898 -13.16 -50.65 0.58
N GLY A 899 -13.57 -50.27 -0.64
CA GLY A 899 -13.11 -49.06 -1.34
C GLY A 899 -13.77 -47.77 -0.83
N ASP A 900 -13.83 -46.74 -1.67
CA ASP A 900 -14.36 -45.42 -1.29
C ASP A 900 -15.88 -45.39 -1.01
N ASP A 901 -16.63 -46.35 -1.54
CA ASP A 901 -18.10 -46.41 -1.49
C ASP A 901 -18.62 -47.71 -0.85
N TRP A 902 -18.17 -48.01 0.37
CA TRP A 902 -18.61 -49.20 1.14
C TRP A 902 -19.88 -48.97 1.98
N LEU A 903 -20.43 -47.75 1.98
CA LEU A 903 -21.60 -47.38 2.76
C LEU A 903 -22.89 -47.48 1.95
N ALA A 904 -23.92 -48.09 2.53
CA ALA A 904 -25.26 -48.17 1.95
C ALA A 904 -26.03 -46.84 2.02
N ALA A 905 -25.70 -45.99 3.00
CA ALA A 905 -26.31 -44.67 3.16
C ALA A 905 -25.29 -43.61 3.59
N LEU A 906 -25.37 -42.44 2.97
CA LEU A 906 -24.59 -41.26 3.29
C LEU A 906 -25.53 -40.07 3.53
N PRO A 907 -25.10 -39.06 4.31
CA PRO A 907 -25.84 -37.80 4.43
C PRO A 907 -26.12 -37.18 3.05
N ALA A 908 -27.37 -36.78 2.80
CA ALA A 908 -27.76 -36.12 1.56
C ALA A 908 -27.37 -34.62 1.58
N PRO A 909 -26.67 -34.09 0.55
CA PRO A 909 -26.47 -32.65 0.41
C PRO A 909 -27.83 -31.93 0.23
N PRO A 910 -28.06 -30.72 0.80
CA PRO A 910 -27.10 -29.80 1.37
C PRO A 910 -26.99 -29.82 2.92
N GLU A 911 -27.55 -30.81 3.61
CA GLU A 911 -27.54 -30.82 5.08
C GLU A 911 -26.11 -30.95 5.64
N PRO A 912 -25.67 -30.05 6.55
CA PRO A 912 -24.36 -30.14 7.14
C PRO A 912 -24.24 -31.38 8.03
N PHE A 913 -23.07 -32.04 8.01
CA PHE A 913 -22.84 -33.19 8.88
C PHE A 913 -22.88 -32.78 10.35
N VAL A 914 -22.06 -31.81 10.73
CA VAL A 914 -22.04 -31.26 12.10
C VAL A 914 -22.91 -30.01 12.16
N ALA A 915 -23.68 -29.84 13.24
CA ALA A 915 -24.50 -28.65 13.46
C ALA A 915 -23.64 -27.38 13.51
N GLN A 916 -24.09 -26.31 12.85
CA GLN A 916 -23.34 -25.06 12.76
C GLN A 916 -23.18 -24.41 14.16
N SER A 917 -24.21 -24.49 15.01
CA SER A 917 -24.16 -24.05 16.40
C SER A 917 -23.05 -24.75 17.21
N ASP A 918 -22.81 -26.04 17.00
CA ASP A 918 -21.71 -26.79 17.64
C ASP A 918 -20.34 -26.33 17.11
N VAL A 919 -20.23 -26.05 15.81
CA VAL A 919 -19.00 -25.49 15.20
C VAL A 919 -18.68 -24.12 15.80
N LEU A 920 -19.67 -23.23 15.92
CA LEU A 920 -19.49 -21.90 16.50
C LEU A 920 -19.12 -21.96 17.98
N LYS A 921 -19.74 -22.85 18.77
CA LYS A 921 -19.34 -23.08 20.17
C LYS A 921 -17.89 -23.58 20.29
N ALA A 922 -17.48 -24.49 19.41
CA ALA A 922 -16.10 -24.97 19.37
C ALA A 922 -15.12 -23.86 18.95
N ALA A 923 -15.47 -23.06 17.95
CA ALA A 923 -14.69 -21.92 17.50
C ALA A 923 -14.49 -20.88 18.61
N GLU A 924 -15.56 -20.54 19.32
CA GLU A 924 -15.54 -19.60 20.44
C GLU A 924 -14.65 -20.09 21.57
N LYS A 925 -14.74 -21.38 21.93
CA LYS A 925 -13.84 -21.97 22.93
C LYS A 925 -12.37 -21.85 22.54
N ILE A 926 -12.04 -22.02 21.26
CA ILE A 926 -10.67 -21.86 20.76
C ILE A 926 -10.26 -20.38 20.85
N ARG A 927 -11.14 -19.46 20.45
CA ARG A 927 -10.90 -18.01 20.48
C ARG A 927 -10.64 -17.54 21.90
N THR A 928 -11.50 -17.88 22.86
CA THR A 928 -11.34 -17.53 24.27
C THR A 928 -10.06 -18.14 24.84
N GLY A 929 -9.79 -19.41 24.58
CA GLY A 929 -8.59 -20.08 25.07
C GLY A 929 -7.28 -19.49 24.52
N VAL A 930 -7.29 -18.90 23.32
CA VAL A 930 -6.15 -18.13 22.80
C VAL A 930 -6.04 -16.78 23.49
N LEU A 931 -7.15 -16.06 23.66
CA LEU A 931 -7.15 -14.73 24.30
C LEU A 931 -6.65 -14.78 25.75
N GLU A 932 -7.02 -15.82 26.49
CA GLU A 932 -6.60 -16.03 27.89
C GLU A 932 -5.08 -16.19 28.06
N ILE A 933 -4.36 -16.61 27.01
CA ILE A 933 -2.91 -16.84 27.05
C ILE A 933 -2.11 -15.74 26.33
N LEU A 934 -2.75 -14.62 25.97
CA LEU A 934 -2.09 -13.45 25.41
C LEU A 934 -1.85 -12.42 26.51
N HIS A 935 -0.58 -12.12 26.84
CA HIS A 935 -0.27 -11.12 27.86
C HIS A 935 -0.81 -9.72 27.53
N LEU A 936 -0.96 -9.39 26.24
CA LEU A 936 -1.53 -8.11 25.80
C LEU A 936 -3.07 -8.15 25.65
N ASN A 937 -3.71 -9.28 25.97
CA ASN A 937 -5.16 -9.51 25.89
C ASN A 937 -5.80 -9.19 24.53
N ASN A 938 -4.99 -9.08 23.47
CA ASN A 938 -5.45 -8.81 22.12
C ASN A 938 -4.59 -9.56 21.10
N MET A 939 -5.23 -10.09 20.05
CA MET A 939 -4.52 -10.68 18.93
C MET A 939 -3.89 -9.56 18.11
N PRO A 940 -2.58 -9.62 17.80
CA PRO A 940 -1.98 -8.61 16.94
C PRO A 940 -2.58 -8.68 15.54
N SER A 941 -2.82 -7.54 14.94
CA SER A 941 -3.26 -7.41 13.55
C SER A 941 -2.13 -7.69 12.57
N GLU A 942 -2.48 -7.96 11.30
CA GLU A 942 -1.50 -8.10 10.22
C GLU A 942 -0.59 -6.86 10.10
N LEU A 943 -1.13 -5.66 10.36
CA LEU A 943 -0.39 -4.41 10.38
C LEU A 943 0.63 -4.36 11.51
N GLU A 944 0.24 -4.73 12.74
CA GLU A 944 1.13 -4.69 13.91
C GLU A 944 2.29 -5.69 13.79
N VAL A 945 2.01 -6.90 13.28
CA VAL A 945 3.06 -7.89 13.02
C VAL A 945 4.01 -7.39 11.93
N ALA A 946 3.48 -6.82 10.85
CA ALA A 946 4.31 -6.24 9.79
C ALA A 946 5.15 -5.07 10.30
N LEU A 947 4.57 -4.16 11.09
CA LEU A 947 5.26 -3.00 11.65
C LEU A 947 6.42 -3.41 12.56
N ALA A 948 6.19 -4.34 13.49
CA ALA A 948 7.24 -4.89 14.34
C ALA A 948 8.37 -5.50 13.49
N THR A 949 8.01 -6.22 12.44
CA THR A 949 8.97 -6.85 11.54
C THR A 949 9.83 -5.84 10.76
N VAL A 950 9.23 -4.72 10.32
CA VAL A 950 9.98 -3.63 9.68
C VAL A 950 11.03 -3.06 10.64
N TYR A 951 10.70 -2.85 11.91
CA TYR A 951 11.68 -2.45 12.92
C TYR A 951 12.77 -3.51 13.15
N PHE A 952 12.42 -4.79 13.20
CA PHE A 952 13.42 -5.87 13.34
C PHE A 952 14.38 -5.93 12.15
N LEU A 953 13.92 -5.64 10.93
CA LEU A 953 14.75 -5.58 9.73
C LEU A 953 15.68 -4.35 9.70
N ALA A 954 15.44 -3.34 10.53
CA ALA A 954 16.29 -2.16 10.60
C ALA A 954 17.53 -2.40 11.46
N ASP A 955 17.42 -3.30 12.45
CA ASP A 955 18.51 -3.70 13.33
C ASP A 955 19.67 -4.35 12.55
N ARG A 956 20.90 -4.11 13.00
CA ARG A 956 22.15 -4.62 12.40
C ARG A 956 22.96 -5.50 13.35
N ALA A 957 22.45 -5.81 14.54
CA ALA A 957 23.18 -6.51 15.59
C ALA A 957 22.68 -7.94 15.86
N VAL A 958 21.44 -8.24 15.50
CA VAL A 958 20.77 -9.51 15.82
C VAL A 958 20.86 -10.47 14.62
N SER A 959 21.32 -11.69 14.87
CA SER A 959 21.34 -12.79 13.90
C SER A 959 21.23 -14.12 14.66
N GLY A 960 20.51 -15.08 14.08
CA GLY A 960 20.26 -16.40 14.69
C GLY A 960 19.10 -16.42 15.69
N GLU A 961 18.27 -15.38 15.73
CA GLU A 961 17.20 -15.22 16.73
C GLU A 961 15.79 -15.34 16.12
N THR A 962 14.80 -15.57 17.01
CA THR A 962 13.37 -15.57 16.66
C THR A 962 12.63 -14.50 17.45
N PHE A 963 12.06 -13.52 16.75
CA PHE A 963 11.22 -12.50 17.36
C PHE A 963 9.77 -12.98 17.54
N HIS A 964 9.09 -12.51 18.57
CA HIS A 964 7.73 -12.97 18.93
C HIS A 964 6.70 -11.83 18.90
N PRO A 965 6.33 -11.29 17.71
CA PRO A 965 5.24 -10.32 17.57
C PRO A 965 3.87 -11.03 17.68
N SER A 966 3.56 -11.58 18.85
CA SER A 966 2.46 -12.53 19.05
C SER A 966 1.32 -12.02 19.93
N GLY A 967 1.38 -10.78 20.41
CA GLY A 967 0.47 -10.29 21.47
C GLY A 967 0.87 -10.78 22.87
N GLY A 968 2.12 -11.22 23.02
CA GLY A 968 2.61 -11.84 24.25
C GLY A 968 2.01 -13.24 24.47
N LEU A 969 1.88 -14.02 23.39
CA LEU A 969 1.35 -15.38 23.45
C LEU A 969 2.24 -16.28 24.31
N HIS A 970 1.70 -16.79 25.41
CA HIS A 970 2.42 -17.62 26.35
C HIS A 970 1.63 -18.87 26.73
N GLN A 971 1.88 -19.95 26.02
CA GLN A 971 1.41 -21.28 26.38
C GLN A 971 2.41 -21.93 27.33
N GLU A 972 2.01 -22.24 28.57
CA GLU A 972 2.87 -22.97 29.50
C GLU A 972 3.00 -24.45 29.11
N ARG A 973 4.25 -24.97 29.09
CA ARG A 973 4.57 -26.36 28.77
C ARG A 973 5.94 -26.76 29.30
N THR A 974 6.16 -28.07 29.46
CA THR A 974 7.42 -28.64 29.99
C THR A 974 8.09 -29.60 29.00
N ILE A 975 7.88 -29.39 27.70
CA ILE A 975 8.40 -30.24 26.62
C ILE A 975 9.75 -29.69 26.16
N THR A 976 10.75 -29.88 27.02
CA THR A 976 12.12 -29.39 26.80
C THR A 976 13.04 -30.53 26.37
N GLU A 977 14.07 -30.20 25.59
CA GLU A 977 15.23 -31.10 25.41
C GLU A 977 15.88 -31.36 26.79
N ARG A 978 16.31 -32.59 27.03
CA ARG A 978 17.01 -32.99 28.27
C ARG A 978 18.20 -33.87 27.94
N GLU A 979 19.22 -33.81 28.77
CA GLU A 979 20.31 -34.78 28.72
C GLU A 979 19.98 -35.99 29.58
N LEU A 980 20.35 -37.17 29.11
CA LEU A 980 20.07 -38.41 29.83
C LEU A 980 20.83 -38.43 31.16
N PHE A 981 20.08 -38.57 32.24
CA PHE A 981 20.64 -38.95 33.54
C PHE A 981 19.86 -40.16 34.09
N GLY A 982 20.57 -41.27 34.29
CA GLY A 982 20.01 -42.49 34.89
C GLY A 982 19.64 -43.59 33.89
N ARG A 983 19.27 -44.75 34.43
CA ARG A 983 18.94 -45.97 33.68
C ARG A 983 17.52 -46.43 34.00
N ALA A 984 16.95 -47.24 33.10
CA ALA A 984 15.69 -47.93 33.38
C ALA A 984 15.85 -48.86 34.59
N LYS A 985 14.83 -48.90 35.45
CA LYS A 985 14.83 -49.84 36.58
C LYS A 985 14.74 -51.29 36.08
N PRO A 986 15.44 -52.26 36.70
CA PRO A 986 15.41 -53.66 36.28
C PRO A 986 14.00 -54.25 36.16
N GLU A 987 13.08 -53.87 37.05
CA GLU A 987 11.69 -54.37 37.06
C GLU A 987 10.85 -53.85 35.88
N ARG A 988 11.24 -52.71 35.28
CA ARG A 988 10.62 -52.22 34.03
C ARG A 988 11.19 -52.95 32.82
N VAL A 989 12.49 -53.23 32.84
CA VAL A 989 13.20 -53.90 31.75
C VAL A 989 12.73 -55.35 31.61
N SER A 990 12.51 -56.06 32.72
CA SER A 990 12.03 -57.45 32.71
C SER A 990 10.65 -57.64 32.07
N GLN A 991 9.82 -56.60 32.01
CA GLN A 991 8.51 -56.65 31.33
C GLN A 991 8.62 -56.76 29.80
N MET A 992 9.82 -56.58 29.25
CA MET A 992 10.12 -56.77 27.83
C MET A 992 10.54 -58.21 27.50
N GLU A 993 10.69 -59.09 28.51
CA GLU A 993 11.09 -60.48 28.31
C GLU A 993 10.10 -61.22 27.39
N GLY A 994 10.63 -61.91 26.38
CA GLY A 994 9.82 -62.63 25.38
C GLY A 994 9.10 -61.76 24.35
N GLN A 995 9.14 -60.43 24.45
CA GLN A 995 8.45 -59.53 23.51
C GLN A 995 9.19 -59.39 22.17
N THR A 996 8.47 -58.95 21.13
CA THR A 996 9.05 -58.52 19.85
C THR A 996 9.40 -57.03 19.91
N ILE A 997 10.55 -56.62 19.39
CA ILE A 997 10.88 -55.20 19.14
C ILE A 997 11.27 -54.99 17.68
N TRP A 998 11.06 -53.80 17.15
CA TRP A 998 11.52 -53.42 15.82
C TRP A 998 12.66 -52.41 15.91
N LEU A 999 13.72 -52.65 15.15
CA LEU A 999 14.82 -51.72 14.92
C LEU A 999 14.81 -51.36 13.45
N ILE A 1000 14.58 -50.09 13.13
CA ILE A 1000 14.53 -49.56 11.77
C ILE A 1000 15.75 -48.67 11.58
N GLY A 1001 16.61 -49.01 10.62
CA GLY A 1001 17.80 -48.20 10.33
C GLY A 1001 18.72 -48.79 9.26
N GLU A 1002 19.66 -47.99 8.76
CA GLU A 1002 20.59 -48.39 7.70
C GLU A 1002 22.04 -48.08 8.10
N TYR A 1003 22.45 -46.81 8.14
CA TYR A 1003 23.86 -46.45 8.32
C TYR A 1003 24.38 -46.53 9.77
N LEU A 1004 23.50 -46.42 10.78
CA LEU A 1004 23.87 -46.45 12.21
C LEU A 1004 24.06 -47.88 12.75
N THR A 1005 24.74 -48.74 12.00
CA THR A 1005 24.83 -50.18 12.30
C THR A 1005 25.46 -50.49 13.66
N ALA A 1006 26.46 -49.72 14.10
CA ALA A 1006 27.07 -49.86 15.42
C ALA A 1006 26.08 -49.55 16.56
N ASN A 1007 25.31 -48.46 16.44
CA ASN A 1007 24.35 -48.02 17.44
C ASN A 1007 23.17 -49.00 17.52
N LEU A 1008 22.68 -49.47 16.36
CA LEU A 1008 21.65 -50.50 16.25
C LEU A 1008 22.12 -51.83 16.85
N ALA A 1009 23.35 -52.27 16.56
CA ALA A 1009 23.92 -53.45 17.16
C ALA A 1009 24.00 -53.31 18.68
N ARG A 1010 24.43 -52.16 19.19
CA ARG A 1010 24.50 -51.93 20.65
C ARG A 1010 23.13 -51.98 21.32
N ALA A 1011 22.11 -51.35 20.73
CA ALA A 1011 20.73 -51.42 21.21
C ALA A 1011 20.17 -52.85 21.16
N ALA A 1012 20.44 -53.60 20.08
CA ALA A 1012 20.05 -55.00 19.94
C ALA A 1012 20.70 -55.89 20.98
N ARG A 1013 22.01 -55.73 21.24
CA ARG A 1013 22.75 -56.45 22.29
C ARG A 1013 22.09 -56.24 23.65
N LEU A 1014 21.84 -54.98 24.03
CA LEU A 1014 21.24 -54.66 25.33
C LEU A 1014 19.81 -55.24 25.45
N ALA A 1015 19.03 -55.22 24.37
CA ALA A 1015 17.71 -55.85 24.34
C ALA A 1015 17.79 -57.38 24.53
N LEU A 1016 18.74 -58.06 23.89
CA LEU A 1016 18.92 -59.52 23.98
C LEU A 1016 19.44 -59.97 25.35
N GLU A 1017 20.43 -59.27 25.90
CA GLU A 1017 21.13 -59.64 27.13
C GLU A 1017 20.36 -59.22 28.40
N HIS A 1018 19.89 -57.98 28.45
CA HIS A 1018 19.30 -57.39 29.66
C HIS A 1018 17.77 -57.47 29.68
N SER A 1019 17.14 -57.31 28.52
CA SER A 1019 15.66 -57.34 28.41
C SER A 1019 15.13 -58.71 28.03
N ARG A 1020 16.01 -59.61 27.54
CA ARG A 1020 15.66 -60.96 27.08
C ARG A 1020 14.48 -60.97 26.09
N VAL A 1021 14.48 -60.02 25.16
CA VAL A 1021 13.43 -59.94 24.13
C VAL A 1021 13.35 -61.24 23.32
N GLY A 1022 12.13 -61.66 22.97
CA GLY A 1022 11.91 -62.91 22.24
C GLY A 1022 12.30 -62.81 20.77
N ARG A 1023 12.13 -61.63 20.17
CA ARG A 1023 12.39 -61.40 18.75
C ARG A 1023 12.79 -59.95 18.46
N ILE A 1024 13.72 -59.74 17.54
CA ILE A 1024 14.07 -58.42 17.00
C ILE A 1024 13.81 -58.42 15.49
N MET A 1025 12.90 -57.60 15.02
CA MET A 1025 12.72 -57.35 13.58
C MET A 1025 13.65 -56.20 13.19
N LEU A 1026 14.66 -56.48 12.36
CA LEU A 1026 15.62 -55.48 11.90
C LEU A 1026 15.24 -55.06 10.48
N LEU A 1027 14.63 -53.89 10.33
CA LEU A 1027 14.20 -53.35 9.04
C LEU A 1027 15.30 -52.43 8.50
N THR A 1028 15.90 -52.82 7.37
CA THR A 1028 16.96 -52.07 6.70
C THR A 1028 16.55 -51.78 5.25
N GLN A 1029 17.10 -50.71 4.66
CA GLN A 1029 16.88 -50.42 3.24
C GLN A 1029 17.60 -51.44 2.36
N THR A 1030 18.79 -51.90 2.78
CA THR A 1030 19.58 -52.89 2.04
C THR A 1030 19.89 -54.14 2.88
N PRO A 1031 20.12 -55.32 2.25
CA PRO A 1031 20.56 -56.52 2.99
C PRO A 1031 21.95 -56.39 3.62
N ALA A 1032 22.78 -55.48 3.12
CA ALA A 1032 24.15 -55.28 3.58
C ALA A 1032 24.20 -54.71 5.00
N ALA A 1033 23.41 -53.67 5.30
CA ALA A 1033 23.32 -53.10 6.63
C ALA A 1033 22.83 -54.11 7.67
N ALA A 1034 21.82 -54.90 7.33
CA ALA A 1034 21.34 -55.99 8.19
C ALA A 1034 22.43 -57.01 8.52
N SER A 1035 23.27 -57.34 7.53
CA SER A 1035 24.38 -58.28 7.68
C SER A 1035 25.46 -57.70 8.60
N GLN A 1036 25.79 -56.42 8.46
CA GLN A 1036 26.77 -55.72 9.30
C GLN A 1036 26.32 -55.64 10.77
N VAL A 1037 25.04 -55.34 11.04
CA VAL A 1037 24.50 -55.34 12.42
C VAL A 1037 24.64 -56.73 13.06
N ARG A 1038 24.36 -57.80 12.30
CA ARG A 1038 24.50 -59.18 12.79
C ARG A 1038 25.97 -59.58 12.99
N GLU A 1039 26.88 -59.13 12.12
CA GLU A 1039 28.32 -59.36 12.26
C GLU A 1039 28.87 -58.78 13.56
N LEU A 1040 28.49 -57.54 13.90
CA LEU A 1040 28.86 -56.88 15.16
C LEU A 1040 28.33 -57.59 16.41
N LEU A 1041 27.41 -58.54 16.25
CA LEU A 1041 26.78 -59.30 17.32
C LEU A 1041 27.17 -60.77 17.37
N GLN A 1042 27.96 -61.32 16.45
CA GLN A 1042 28.16 -62.77 16.26
C GLN A 1042 28.47 -63.59 17.52
N ILE A 1043 29.05 -62.97 18.55
CA ILE A 1043 29.41 -63.61 19.84
C ILE A 1043 28.37 -63.42 20.96
N VAL A 1044 27.22 -62.78 20.68
CA VAL A 1044 26.17 -62.47 21.65
C VAL A 1044 25.13 -63.61 21.68
N PRO A 1045 24.79 -64.17 22.85
CA PRO A 1045 23.72 -65.15 22.96
C PRO A 1045 22.37 -64.59 22.51
N GLY A 1046 21.68 -65.28 21.58
CA GLY A 1046 20.36 -64.89 21.11
C GLY A 1046 20.30 -64.15 19.79
N VAL A 1047 21.40 -64.03 19.04
CA VAL A 1047 21.46 -63.37 17.72
C VAL A 1047 20.58 -64.04 16.67
N GLU A 1048 20.30 -65.34 16.81
CA GLU A 1048 19.35 -66.07 15.99
C GLU A 1048 17.91 -65.52 16.09
N ARG A 1049 17.60 -64.74 17.13
CA ARG A 1049 16.32 -64.04 17.33
C ARG A 1049 16.21 -62.74 16.52
N ILE A 1050 17.24 -62.34 15.78
CA ILE A 1050 17.23 -61.17 14.89
C ILE A 1050 16.77 -61.60 13.49
N HIS A 1051 15.65 -61.05 13.05
CA HIS A 1051 15.03 -61.31 11.75
C HIS A 1051 15.15 -60.07 10.86
N PRO A 1052 16.05 -60.08 9.86
CA PRO A 1052 16.20 -58.95 8.96
C PRO A 1052 15.06 -58.90 7.93
N ILE A 1053 14.56 -57.70 7.64
CA ILE A 1053 13.61 -57.41 6.56
C ILE A 1053 14.20 -56.28 5.73
N CYS A 1054 14.44 -56.54 4.44
CA CYS A 1054 14.89 -55.53 3.49
C CYS A 1054 13.67 -54.81 2.91
N VAL A 1055 13.51 -53.52 3.22
CA VAL A 1055 12.29 -52.75 2.88
C VAL A 1055 12.39 -52.01 1.55
N GLY A 1056 13.59 -51.81 1.00
CA GLY A 1056 13.79 -51.00 -0.20
C GLY A 1056 13.22 -49.58 -0.04
N ASP A 1057 12.48 -49.10 -1.04
CA ASP A 1057 11.89 -47.75 -1.03
C ASP A 1057 10.52 -47.68 -0.29
N ASP A 1058 9.89 -48.85 -0.06
CA ASP A 1058 8.59 -48.95 0.60
C ASP A 1058 8.70 -49.44 2.05
N LEU A 1059 9.09 -48.50 2.91
CA LEU A 1059 9.18 -48.72 4.35
C LEU A 1059 7.87 -49.21 4.98
N GLU A 1060 6.71 -48.69 4.54
CA GLU A 1060 5.43 -49.02 5.15
C GLU A 1060 4.96 -50.44 4.81
N ALA A 1061 5.24 -50.93 3.59
CA ALA A 1061 5.04 -52.33 3.23
C ALA A 1061 5.99 -53.26 3.99
N GLY A 1062 7.25 -52.86 4.17
CA GLY A 1062 8.21 -53.59 5.01
C GLY A 1062 7.74 -53.72 6.47
N MET A 1063 7.06 -52.71 7.00
CA MET A 1063 6.43 -52.76 8.32
C MET A 1063 5.21 -53.68 8.37
N ASP A 1064 4.41 -53.80 7.30
CA ASP A 1064 3.33 -54.80 7.23
C ASP A 1064 3.90 -56.22 7.24
N GLU A 1065 4.98 -56.44 6.50
CA GLU A 1065 5.70 -57.71 6.52
C GLU A 1065 6.26 -58.02 7.91
N ALA A 1066 6.82 -57.02 8.59
CA ALA A 1066 7.29 -57.16 9.96
C ALA A 1066 6.16 -57.49 10.94
N LEU A 1067 4.96 -56.94 10.74
CA LEU A 1067 3.78 -57.24 11.54
C LEU A 1067 3.26 -58.66 11.28
N ARG A 1068 3.25 -59.09 10.01
CA ARG A 1068 2.80 -60.42 9.59
C ARG A 1068 3.70 -61.54 10.13
N VAL A 1069 5.01 -61.33 10.08
CA VAL A 1069 6.01 -62.32 10.53
C VAL A 1069 6.26 -62.24 12.03
N GLY A 1070 6.39 -61.01 12.55
CA GLY A 1070 6.86 -60.69 13.90
C GLY A 1070 5.77 -60.52 14.94
N GLY A 1071 4.52 -60.32 14.54
CA GLY A 1071 3.44 -59.88 15.41
C GLY A 1071 3.58 -58.41 15.83
N THR A 1072 2.69 -57.95 16.71
CA THR A 1072 2.73 -56.57 17.23
C THR A 1072 3.95 -56.37 18.13
N PRO A 1073 4.80 -55.35 17.89
CA PRO A 1073 5.99 -55.10 18.69
C PRO A 1073 5.66 -54.41 20.02
N ALA A 1074 6.42 -54.68 21.07
CA ALA A 1074 6.36 -53.92 22.32
C ALA A 1074 7.04 -52.53 22.22
N ALA A 1075 7.99 -52.37 21.30
CA ALA A 1075 8.67 -51.11 21.01
C ALA A 1075 9.19 -51.06 19.56
N VAL A 1076 9.20 -49.86 18.98
CA VAL A 1076 9.75 -49.57 17.65
C VAL A 1076 10.76 -48.44 17.77
N VAL A 1077 11.98 -48.68 17.32
CA VAL A 1077 13.08 -47.70 17.28
C VAL A 1077 13.32 -47.31 15.82
N SER A 1078 13.05 -46.06 15.49
CA SER A 1078 13.22 -45.51 14.14
C SER A 1078 14.46 -44.65 14.09
N THR A 1079 15.42 -45.06 13.26
CA THR A 1079 16.66 -44.32 12.99
C THR A 1079 16.74 -43.98 11.49
N PRO A 1080 17.31 -42.83 11.10
CA PRO A 1080 17.38 -42.42 9.71
C PRO A 1080 18.21 -43.39 8.87
N PHE A 1081 17.86 -43.52 7.58
CA PHE A 1081 18.59 -44.38 6.66
C PHE A 1081 19.85 -43.74 6.07
N MET A 1082 19.91 -42.41 5.99
CA MET A 1082 21.03 -41.69 5.37
C MET A 1082 21.84 -40.91 6.42
N PRO A 1083 23.17 -40.83 6.27
CA PRO A 1083 24.00 -39.92 7.04
C PRO A 1083 23.77 -38.46 6.62
N LEU A 1084 24.26 -37.53 7.43
CA LEU A 1084 24.16 -36.10 7.15
C LEU A 1084 25.12 -35.65 6.03
N PRO A 1085 24.72 -34.68 5.18
CA PRO A 1085 25.62 -34.02 4.25
C PRO A 1085 26.76 -33.27 4.96
N LYS A 1086 27.94 -33.28 4.34
CA LYS A 1086 29.18 -32.67 4.88
C LYS A 1086 29.33 -31.18 4.61
N ALA A 1087 28.58 -30.64 3.64
CA ALA A 1087 28.63 -29.24 3.23
C ALA A 1087 27.20 -28.67 3.18
N LEU A 1088 27.10 -27.37 3.43
CA LEU A 1088 25.81 -26.67 3.46
C LEU A 1088 25.73 -25.59 2.37
N PHE A 1089 26.71 -24.69 2.31
CA PHE A 1089 26.89 -23.76 1.19
C PHE A 1089 28.17 -24.08 0.44
N ALA A 1090 28.22 -23.76 -0.86
CA ALA A 1090 29.40 -23.98 -1.68
C ALA A 1090 30.57 -23.10 -1.19
N HIS A 1091 31.77 -23.67 -1.11
CA HIS A 1091 32.99 -22.94 -0.74
C HIS A 1091 34.20 -23.49 -1.50
N GLU A 1092 34.92 -22.60 -2.20
CA GLU A 1092 36.20 -22.71 -2.96
C GLU A 1092 36.49 -23.99 -3.77
N ASN A 1093 36.20 -25.20 -3.30
CA ASN A 1093 36.35 -26.48 -4.01
C ASN A 1093 35.28 -27.56 -3.68
N GLU A 1094 34.28 -27.29 -2.82
CA GLU A 1094 33.21 -28.23 -2.49
C GLU A 1094 31.83 -27.70 -2.88
N ALA A 1095 31.02 -28.56 -3.54
CA ALA A 1095 29.64 -28.24 -3.87
C ALA A 1095 28.78 -28.16 -2.60
N GLY A 1096 27.97 -27.10 -2.49
CA GLY A 1096 27.01 -26.92 -1.40
C GLY A 1096 25.80 -27.85 -1.50
N LEU A 1097 24.96 -27.81 -0.48
CA LEU A 1097 23.68 -28.50 -0.49
C LEU A 1097 22.68 -27.66 -1.31
N ASP A 1098 22.22 -28.22 -2.43
CA ASP A 1098 21.18 -27.59 -3.26
C ASP A 1098 19.76 -27.88 -2.73
N ALA A 1099 18.76 -27.24 -3.32
CA ALA A 1099 17.36 -27.45 -2.97
C ALA A 1099 16.92 -28.93 -3.01
N ALA A 1100 17.38 -29.69 -4.02
CA ALA A 1100 17.06 -31.11 -4.16
C ALA A 1100 17.72 -31.96 -3.07
N GLY A 1101 18.99 -31.69 -2.75
CA GLY A 1101 19.71 -32.33 -1.66
C GLY A 1101 19.09 -32.02 -0.30
N PHE A 1102 18.65 -30.77 -0.06
CA PHE A 1102 17.95 -30.41 1.17
C PHE A 1102 16.56 -31.07 1.26
N ALA A 1103 15.84 -31.20 0.15
CA ALA A 1103 14.61 -32.00 0.11
C ALA A 1103 14.88 -33.46 0.45
N GLY A 1104 15.97 -34.04 -0.07
CA GLY A 1104 16.44 -35.38 0.28
C GLY A 1104 16.76 -35.54 1.77
N LEU A 1105 17.39 -34.53 2.39
CA LEU A 1105 17.62 -34.48 3.84
C LEU A 1105 16.30 -34.48 4.63
N VAL A 1106 15.33 -33.65 4.24
CA VAL A 1106 14.00 -33.60 4.85
C VAL A 1106 13.30 -34.96 4.73
N GLU A 1107 13.40 -35.61 3.57
CA GLU A 1107 12.82 -36.93 3.34
C GLU A 1107 13.45 -38.00 4.25
N ALA A 1108 14.78 -38.05 4.30
CA ALA A 1108 15.53 -39.07 5.04
C ALA A 1108 15.41 -38.93 6.57
N HIS A 1109 15.21 -37.72 7.09
CA HIS A 1109 15.27 -37.45 8.52
C HIS A 1109 13.97 -36.94 9.14
N LEU A 1110 12.99 -36.48 8.37
CA LEU A 1110 11.69 -36.02 8.89
C LEU A 1110 10.55 -36.85 8.33
N THR A 1111 10.44 -36.97 7.00
CA THR A 1111 9.40 -37.79 6.37
C THR A 1111 9.54 -39.26 6.74
N HIS A 1112 10.77 -39.78 6.81
CA HIS A 1112 11.05 -41.15 7.29
C HIS A 1112 10.38 -41.42 8.65
N HIS A 1113 10.62 -40.57 9.65
CA HIS A 1113 10.03 -40.74 10.98
C HIS A 1113 8.52 -40.54 10.98
N PHE A 1114 7.99 -39.64 10.16
CA PHE A 1114 6.55 -39.47 9.97
C PHE A 1114 5.90 -40.75 9.43
N ARG A 1115 6.48 -41.39 8.41
CA ARG A 1115 5.97 -42.67 7.84
C ARG A 1115 5.93 -43.78 8.88
N VAL A 1116 7.00 -43.93 9.67
CA VAL A 1116 7.01 -44.89 10.79
C VAL A 1116 5.94 -44.51 11.82
N ALA A 1117 5.89 -43.25 12.21
CA ALA A 1117 5.02 -42.75 13.27
C ALA A 1117 3.52 -42.91 12.95
N ARG A 1118 3.09 -42.60 11.72
CA ARG A 1118 1.68 -42.71 11.31
C ARG A 1118 1.17 -44.15 11.40
N LYS A 1119 2.05 -45.13 11.18
CA LYS A 1119 1.73 -46.55 11.26
C LYS A 1119 1.79 -47.09 12.69
N VAL A 1120 2.90 -46.86 13.39
CA VAL A 1120 3.11 -47.37 14.77
C VAL A 1120 2.08 -46.83 15.75
N SER A 1121 1.57 -45.62 15.53
CA SER A 1121 0.56 -44.99 16.39
C SER A 1121 -0.82 -45.67 16.32
N LEU A 1122 -1.02 -46.62 15.40
CA LEU A 1122 -2.23 -47.44 15.25
C LEU A 1122 -2.07 -48.88 15.78
N LEU A 1123 -0.93 -49.19 16.40
CA LEU A 1123 -0.63 -50.49 16.96
C LEU A 1123 -0.84 -50.49 18.49
N ASP A 1124 -1.39 -51.59 19.01
CA ASP A 1124 -1.74 -51.71 20.43
C ASP A 1124 -0.51 -51.97 21.32
N GLY A 1125 -0.39 -51.21 22.41
CA GLY A 1125 0.61 -51.45 23.45
C GLY A 1125 2.06 -51.13 23.06
N VAL A 1126 2.26 -50.50 21.90
CA VAL A 1126 3.58 -50.19 21.35
C VAL A 1126 4.14 -48.89 21.94
N ARG A 1127 5.47 -48.78 22.01
CA ARG A 1127 6.20 -47.54 22.31
C ARG A 1127 7.06 -47.15 21.12
N LEU A 1128 6.98 -45.89 20.71
CA LEU A 1128 7.72 -45.36 19.58
C LEU A 1128 8.91 -44.53 20.07
N VAL A 1129 10.09 -44.82 19.52
CA VAL A 1129 11.33 -44.07 19.76
C VAL A 1129 11.84 -43.55 18.43
N LEU A 1130 11.91 -42.22 18.31
CA LEU A 1130 12.46 -41.53 17.13
C LEU A 1130 13.89 -41.12 17.42
N VAL A 1131 14.84 -41.45 16.55
CA VAL A 1131 16.27 -41.21 16.79
C VAL A 1131 16.79 -40.19 15.79
N THR A 1132 17.37 -39.10 16.27
CA THR A 1132 17.99 -38.09 15.37
C THR A 1132 19.30 -38.62 14.80
N PRO A 1133 19.79 -38.07 13.68
CA PRO A 1133 21.09 -38.44 13.14
C PRO A 1133 22.23 -38.22 14.14
N ASP A 1134 23.26 -39.05 13.95
CA ASP A 1134 24.57 -38.95 14.57
C ASP A 1134 25.54 -38.12 13.73
N VAL A 1135 26.67 -37.73 14.33
CA VAL A 1135 27.79 -37.09 13.63
C VAL A 1135 29.11 -37.83 13.95
N PRO A 1136 30.08 -37.87 13.01
CA PRO A 1136 31.32 -38.61 13.24
C PRO A 1136 32.20 -37.94 14.30
N VAL A 1137 33.19 -38.68 14.82
CA VAL A 1137 34.26 -38.12 15.66
C VAL A 1137 34.95 -37.00 14.88
N HIS A 1138 34.93 -35.79 15.44
CA HIS A 1138 35.29 -34.53 14.76
C HIS A 1138 34.38 -34.15 13.59
N PRO A 1139 33.10 -33.83 13.86
CA PRO A 1139 32.15 -33.55 12.79
C PRO A 1139 32.46 -32.23 12.09
N THR A 1140 32.15 -32.14 10.80
CA THR A 1140 32.17 -30.84 10.12
C THR A 1140 31.19 -29.87 10.78
N HIS A 1141 31.38 -28.57 10.55
CA HIS A 1141 30.42 -27.59 11.04
C HIS A 1141 29.02 -27.82 10.47
N ALA A 1142 28.92 -28.17 9.19
CA ALA A 1142 27.67 -28.41 8.50
C ALA A 1142 26.93 -29.63 9.07
N GLU A 1143 27.60 -30.77 9.24
CA GLU A 1143 26.98 -31.96 9.85
C GLU A 1143 26.41 -31.63 11.23
N PHE A 1144 27.19 -30.98 12.09
CA PHE A 1144 26.73 -30.59 13.43
C PHE A 1144 25.51 -29.66 13.41
N ALA A 1145 25.49 -28.69 12.49
CA ALA A 1145 24.38 -27.77 12.32
C ALA A 1145 23.12 -28.45 11.77
N LEU A 1146 23.27 -29.33 10.79
CA LEU A 1146 22.15 -30.10 10.21
C LEU A 1146 21.57 -31.09 11.22
N ALA A 1147 22.40 -31.73 12.05
CA ALA A 1147 21.94 -32.58 13.14
C ALA A 1147 21.07 -31.81 14.14
N ASN A 1148 21.52 -30.62 14.56
CA ASN A 1148 20.78 -29.76 15.47
C ASN A 1148 19.50 -29.16 14.85
N PHE A 1149 19.52 -28.91 13.53
CA PHE A 1149 18.33 -28.56 12.75
C PHE A 1149 17.29 -29.69 12.78
N ILE A 1150 17.68 -30.93 12.46
CA ILE A 1150 16.78 -32.09 12.49
C ILE A 1150 16.27 -32.33 13.91
N LYS A 1151 17.14 -32.28 14.92
CA LYS A 1151 16.76 -32.45 16.33
C LYS A 1151 15.63 -31.53 16.74
N THR A 1152 15.74 -30.25 16.39
CA THR A 1152 14.75 -29.21 16.73
C THR A 1152 13.45 -29.40 15.95
N THR A 1153 13.56 -29.76 14.68
CA THR A 1153 12.44 -29.90 13.76
C THR A 1153 11.62 -31.16 14.05
N LEU A 1154 12.30 -32.29 14.31
CA LEU A 1154 11.69 -33.56 14.69
C LEU A 1154 11.00 -33.49 16.05
N HIS A 1155 11.51 -32.68 16.99
CA HIS A 1155 10.88 -32.52 18.30
C HIS A 1155 9.47 -31.93 18.20
N ALA A 1156 9.18 -31.11 17.18
CA ALA A 1156 7.82 -30.63 16.91
C ALA A 1156 6.87 -31.77 16.51
N LEU A 1157 7.35 -32.76 15.73
CA LEU A 1157 6.60 -33.98 15.42
C LEU A 1157 6.37 -34.80 16.69
N THR A 1158 7.45 -35.07 17.43
CA THR A 1158 7.43 -35.86 18.67
C THR A 1158 6.44 -35.29 19.70
N ALA A 1159 6.46 -33.98 19.92
CA ALA A 1159 5.56 -33.29 20.84
C ALA A 1159 4.10 -33.34 20.36
N THR A 1160 3.86 -33.04 19.08
CA THR A 1160 2.51 -33.03 18.49
C THR A 1160 1.89 -34.42 18.52
N LEU A 1161 2.64 -35.43 18.09
CA LEU A 1161 2.21 -36.82 18.07
C LEU A 1161 1.98 -37.36 19.49
N GLY A 1162 2.79 -36.93 20.47
CA GLY A 1162 2.56 -37.26 21.88
C GLY A 1162 1.15 -36.90 22.36
N VAL A 1163 0.64 -35.74 21.96
CA VAL A 1163 -0.72 -35.29 22.30
C VAL A 1163 -1.79 -35.96 21.43
N GLU A 1164 -1.50 -36.20 20.15
CA GLU A 1164 -2.43 -36.89 19.25
C GLU A 1164 -2.67 -38.34 19.67
N ASN A 1165 -1.62 -39.06 20.02
CA ASN A 1165 -1.71 -40.46 20.42
C ASN A 1165 -2.50 -40.65 21.72
N GLU A 1166 -2.49 -39.67 22.62
CA GLU A 1166 -3.36 -39.68 23.81
C GLU A 1166 -4.86 -39.59 23.47
N ARG A 1167 -5.20 -39.09 22.28
CA ARG A 1167 -6.58 -39.00 21.79
C ARG A 1167 -7.00 -40.22 20.98
N LEU A 1168 -6.07 -41.12 20.69
CA LEU A 1168 -6.31 -42.39 20.01
C LEU A 1168 -6.47 -43.52 21.03
N VAL A 1169 -7.24 -44.55 20.66
CA VAL A 1169 -7.51 -45.71 21.52
C VAL A 1169 -6.26 -46.50 21.91
N HIS A 1170 -5.19 -46.41 21.10
CA HIS A 1170 -3.94 -47.13 21.34
C HIS A 1170 -3.08 -46.48 22.43
N GLY A 1171 -3.14 -45.15 22.59
CA GLY A 1171 -2.37 -44.43 23.61
C GLY A 1171 -0.85 -44.53 23.45
N THR A 1172 -0.35 -44.79 22.24
CA THR A 1172 1.06 -45.08 21.91
C THR A 1172 1.99 -43.95 22.36
N PRO A 1173 2.85 -44.16 23.39
CA PRO A 1173 3.83 -43.17 23.79
C PRO A 1173 4.88 -43.00 22.70
N VAL A 1174 5.25 -41.75 22.42
CA VAL A 1174 6.36 -41.41 21.52
C VAL A 1174 7.39 -40.57 22.26
N ASN A 1175 8.66 -40.91 22.09
CA ASN A 1175 9.79 -40.13 22.60
C ASN A 1175 10.89 -40.05 21.54
N GLN A 1176 11.79 -39.09 21.71
CA GLN A 1176 12.90 -38.82 20.84
C GLN A 1176 14.23 -39.04 21.58
N VAL A 1177 15.19 -39.67 20.92
CA VAL A 1177 16.57 -39.83 21.39
C VAL A 1177 17.49 -39.10 20.41
N ASN A 1178 18.34 -38.22 20.92
CA ASN A 1178 19.24 -37.41 20.11
C ASN A 1178 20.67 -37.92 20.26
N LEU A 1179 21.32 -38.22 19.14
CA LEU A 1179 22.72 -38.63 19.10
C LEU A 1179 23.70 -37.45 19.09
N THR A 1180 23.28 -36.28 18.61
CA THR A 1180 24.14 -35.07 18.59
C THR A 1180 23.78 -34.10 19.70
N ARG A 1181 24.79 -33.66 20.46
CA ARG A 1181 24.67 -32.69 21.56
C ARG A 1181 24.49 -31.26 21.04
N ARG A 1182 24.14 -30.34 21.94
CA ARG A 1182 23.96 -28.91 21.59
C ARG A 1182 25.29 -28.17 21.48
N VAL A 1183 26.34 -28.67 22.12
CA VAL A 1183 27.65 -28.03 22.19
C VAL A 1183 28.68 -28.90 21.47
N ARG A 1184 29.24 -28.40 20.35
CA ARG A 1184 30.15 -29.19 19.51
C ARG A 1184 31.41 -29.68 20.23
N SER A 1185 31.92 -28.92 21.21
CA SER A 1185 33.10 -29.33 21.99
C SER A 1185 32.81 -30.47 22.97
N GLU A 1186 31.54 -30.77 23.20
CA GLU A 1186 31.10 -31.89 24.02
C GLU A 1186 30.85 -33.14 23.19
N GLU A 1187 30.83 -33.06 21.85
CA GLU A 1187 30.74 -34.25 21.00
C GLU A 1187 31.91 -35.20 21.26
N PRO A 1188 31.72 -36.53 21.10
CA PRO A 1188 32.80 -37.50 21.23
C PRO A 1188 34.04 -37.11 20.44
N ARG A 1189 35.18 -37.03 21.13
CA ARG A 1189 36.47 -36.58 20.58
C ARG A 1189 37.39 -37.73 20.20
N ASP A 1190 37.09 -38.92 20.69
CA ASP A 1190 37.82 -40.14 20.36
C ASP A 1190 36.88 -41.36 20.33
N LEU A 1191 37.42 -42.50 19.92
CA LEU A 1191 36.68 -43.75 19.80
C LEU A 1191 36.18 -44.30 21.15
N GLY A 1192 36.84 -43.93 22.26
CA GLY A 1192 36.43 -44.34 23.60
C GLY A 1192 35.17 -43.60 24.05
N GLU A 1193 35.15 -42.28 23.89
CA GLU A 1193 33.95 -41.46 24.14
C GLU A 1193 32.80 -41.84 23.20
N GLN A 1194 33.09 -42.15 21.93
CA GLN A 1194 32.07 -42.61 20.98
C GLN A 1194 31.47 -43.96 21.41
N ALA A 1195 32.29 -44.90 21.88
CA ALA A 1195 31.80 -46.17 22.42
C ALA A 1195 30.95 -45.97 23.68
N GLU A 1196 31.30 -45.01 24.54
CA GLU A 1196 30.48 -44.65 25.71
C GLU A 1196 29.12 -44.08 25.29
N GLU A 1197 29.09 -43.18 24.29
CA GLU A 1197 27.86 -42.63 23.75
C GLU A 1197 26.96 -43.71 23.14
N GLN A 1198 27.53 -44.67 22.40
CA GLN A 1198 26.79 -45.82 21.87
C GLN A 1198 26.14 -46.65 22.99
N GLU A 1199 26.82 -46.82 24.12
CA GLU A 1199 26.28 -47.50 25.30
C GLU A 1199 25.15 -46.68 25.95
N ARG A 1200 25.34 -45.36 26.11
CA ARG A 1200 24.29 -44.46 26.61
C ARG A 1200 23.07 -44.42 25.68
N PHE A 1201 23.28 -44.43 24.37
CA PHE A 1201 22.23 -44.54 23.36
C PHE A 1201 21.38 -45.79 23.57
N ALA A 1202 22.02 -46.96 23.69
CA ALA A 1202 21.30 -48.22 23.93
C ALA A 1202 20.49 -48.16 25.23
N HIS A 1203 21.04 -47.58 26.30
CA HIS A 1203 20.32 -47.36 27.55
C HIS A 1203 19.15 -46.36 27.42
N ALA A 1204 19.29 -45.29 26.63
CA ALA A 1204 18.23 -44.33 26.35
C ALA A 1204 17.08 -44.98 25.58
N VAL A 1205 17.41 -45.74 24.54
CA VAL A 1205 16.46 -46.53 23.76
C VAL A 1205 15.72 -47.51 24.67
N LEU A 1206 16.43 -48.21 25.54
CA LEU A 1206 15.80 -49.14 26.49
C LEU A 1206 14.90 -48.41 27.49
N LEU A 1207 15.32 -47.25 28.00
CA LEU A 1207 14.52 -46.42 28.91
C LEU A 1207 13.20 -45.95 28.28
N ALA A 1208 13.25 -45.57 27.00
CA ALA A 1208 12.10 -45.15 26.22
C ALA A 1208 11.22 -46.32 25.76
N SER A 1209 11.82 -47.50 25.55
CA SER A 1209 11.14 -48.73 25.11
C SER A 1209 10.48 -49.51 26.25
N ALA A 1210 11.02 -49.42 27.46
CA ALA A 1210 10.50 -50.16 28.62
C ALA A 1210 9.12 -49.61 29.07
N PRO A 1211 8.17 -50.47 29.49
CA PRO A 1211 6.85 -50.05 29.96
C PRO A 1211 6.90 -48.94 31.01
N ILE A 1212 6.07 -47.91 30.83
CA ILE A 1212 5.97 -46.74 31.70
C ILE A 1212 4.83 -46.96 32.69
N ALA A 1213 4.99 -46.49 33.93
CA ALA A 1213 3.92 -46.47 34.94
C ALA A 1213 2.69 -45.68 34.46
N GLY A 1214 1.49 -46.15 34.77
CA GLY A 1214 0.24 -45.56 34.28
C GLY A 1214 -0.06 -44.18 34.88
N HIS A 1215 -1.03 -43.47 34.31
CA HIS A 1215 -1.53 -42.19 34.87
C HIS A 1215 -1.98 -42.30 36.33
N LYS A 1216 -2.48 -43.48 36.73
CA LYS A 1216 -2.90 -43.78 38.10
C LYS A 1216 -1.73 -43.86 39.09
N ASP A 1217 -0.51 -44.16 38.61
CA ASP A 1217 0.67 -44.33 39.45
C ASP A 1217 1.37 -42.99 39.72
N SER A 1218 1.47 -42.11 38.70
CA SER A 1218 2.00 -40.75 38.86
C SER A 1218 1.70 -39.88 37.64
N ARG A 1219 0.91 -38.83 37.84
CA ARG A 1219 0.65 -37.80 36.82
C ARG A 1219 1.94 -37.14 36.31
N TYR A 1220 2.93 -36.93 37.18
CA TYR A 1220 4.21 -36.32 36.82
C TYR A 1220 5.04 -37.24 35.91
N ARG A 1221 5.17 -38.53 36.26
CA ARG A 1221 5.95 -39.49 35.46
C ARG A 1221 5.27 -39.83 34.14
N ALA A 1222 3.94 -39.96 34.12
CA ALA A 1222 3.19 -40.19 32.89
C ALA A 1222 3.40 -39.07 31.86
N ARG A 1223 3.54 -37.82 32.31
CA ARG A 1223 3.86 -36.67 31.45
C ARG A 1223 5.31 -36.66 30.95
N ILE A 1224 6.29 -37.06 31.78
CA ILE A 1224 7.70 -37.03 31.38
C ILE A 1224 8.00 -37.96 30.22
N TYR A 1225 7.38 -39.13 30.13
CA TYR A 1225 7.71 -40.13 29.11
C TYR A 1225 6.79 -40.07 27.88
N ARG A 1226 6.21 -38.90 27.60
CA ARG A 1226 5.34 -38.65 26.43
C ARG A 1226 5.75 -37.34 25.77
N GLY A 1227 6.33 -37.43 24.58
CA GLY A 1227 6.83 -36.29 23.83
C GLY A 1227 8.20 -35.79 24.27
N LEU A 1228 8.97 -36.59 25.03
CA LEU A 1228 10.29 -36.19 25.53
C LEU A 1228 11.36 -36.27 24.44
N ALA A 1229 12.30 -35.32 24.43
CA ALA A 1229 13.55 -35.43 23.67
C ALA A 1229 14.74 -35.58 24.62
N ILE A 1230 15.48 -36.68 24.49
CA ILE A 1230 16.62 -37.03 25.35
C ILE A 1230 17.90 -37.07 24.52
N THR A 1231 18.91 -36.27 24.87
CA THR A 1231 20.25 -36.28 24.28
C THR A 1231 21.20 -37.17 25.10
N VAL A 1232 22.07 -37.95 24.46
CA VAL A 1232 22.96 -38.94 25.10
C VAL A 1232 24.43 -38.54 25.23
#